data_AF-A0A8J5I0T3-F1
#
_entry.id   AF-A0A8J5I0T3-F1
#
_cell.length_a   1.000
_cell.length_b   1.000
_cell.length_c   1.000
_cell.angle_alpha   90.00
_cell.angle_beta   90.00
_cell.angle_gamma   90.00
#
_symmetry.space_group_name_H-M   'P 1'
#
loop_
_entity.id
_entity.type
_entity.pdbx_description
1 polymer ?
#
loop_
_entity_poly.entity_id
_entity_poly.type
_entity_poly.pdbx_seq_one_letter_code
_entity_poly.pdbx_strand_id
1 'polypeptide(L)'
;MEITLVSLLSSGERTGLATSAGLYASNLVESDKFAPVCKSRSGLVLTTSSAMYGNLTTPARFGPDRVFCHLASNQLSMERNGGAAATATPSWEELLGSNNWSGLLSPLDEALRDHLLRCGSFCQIAGDSFISDSQSNNVGKCRYSPASILRQLFFKETADYVVDVLSNVDGYLYTTIVLETNWMGYVAVSSDDLYERTGRREIYVAWRGTSRPLEWLVDLDISLVPFGGEGDVKIMKGWRDIYTTKNIIEQIPSAQEKLKAVIKEYVDLYKDQNPSIICVGHSLGGSLAIVSAFDIANSGLSEINGNDHIQVCAVAFDAPRVGNQAFNDALEKLPKTKVLRINNIKDIVAYWPPCDGYVDTGKILHINSEESTFLKSKGDYEGDQLLAKIAQWHALQVILHTVTGWSTEFDNDSKLVKARLPLVNRSAGHLKAEQRVLEGWWVEKNKGMAYDKEKDICILAQKSMDDPVDLTGDGGVLKTIITKPRDDALAPSDSIPVVDVHYEGTLAETGEVFDTTHEDNSVFSFEIGSGTVIKAWDIALRTMKVGEICKITCKPDYAYGITGSPPEIPPNATLVFEVELVACRPRKGASLGSVSDEKARLQELKKQRESIAASKEEEKKKREEAKAAAAARVQAKLESKKNQGKGKGKAK
;
A
#
# COMPACT_ATOMS: atom_id res chain seq x y z
N MET A 1 21.11 19.73 32.88
CA MET A 1 22.31 19.01 32.40
C MET A 1 22.37 19.22 30.90
N GLU A 2 22.84 20.41 30.53
CA GLU A 2 23.17 20.78 29.17
C GLU A 2 24.58 20.26 28.85
N ILE A 3 24.84 20.00 27.56
CA ILE A 3 26.16 19.77 26.95
C ILE A 3 26.82 18.42 27.27
N THR A 4 26.29 17.30 26.74
CA THR A 4 27.14 16.13 26.36
C THR A 4 26.46 15.17 25.36
N LEU A 5 25.84 15.65 24.26
CA LEU A 5 25.38 14.73 23.20
C LEU A 5 25.87 15.09 21.78
N VAL A 6 26.49 16.25 21.59
CA VAL A 6 26.93 16.73 20.26
C VAL A 6 28.32 16.23 19.85
N SER A 7 29.09 15.61 20.76
CA SER A 7 30.48 15.21 20.48
C SER A 7 30.64 13.87 19.75
N LEU A 8 29.68 12.94 19.88
CA LEU A 8 29.84 11.57 19.35
C LEU A 8 29.49 11.40 17.86
N LEU A 9 29.03 12.46 17.19
CA LEU A 9 28.63 12.41 15.77
C LEU A 9 29.59 13.16 14.82
N SER A 10 30.77 13.62 15.28
CA SER A 10 31.70 14.41 14.43
C SER A 10 33.09 13.80 14.17
N SER A 11 33.44 12.65 14.73
CA SER A 11 34.75 12.03 14.44
C SER A 11 34.62 10.97 13.35
N GLY A 12 34.56 11.43 12.10
CA GLY A 12 34.78 10.59 10.93
C GLY A 12 36.27 10.26 10.78
N GLU A 13 36.69 9.07 11.19
CA GLU A 13 37.90 8.45 10.65
C GLU A 13 37.50 7.37 9.64
N ARG A 14 37.82 7.65 8.37
CA ARG A 14 37.77 6.69 7.27
C ARG A 14 38.72 5.54 7.58
N THR A 15 38.18 4.35 7.77
CA THR A 15 38.91 3.11 7.47
C THR A 15 38.00 2.23 6.62
N GLY A 16 38.37 2.07 5.36
CA GLY A 16 37.77 1.06 4.50
C GLY A 16 38.16 -0.32 5.01
N LEU A 17 37.20 -1.23 5.10
CA LEU A 17 37.46 -2.64 5.25
C LEU A 17 36.45 -3.42 4.44
N ALA A 18 37.01 -4.18 3.52
CA ALA A 18 36.37 -5.11 2.62
C ALA A 18 35.93 -6.39 3.36
N THR A 19 35.27 -7.26 2.59
CA THR A 19 35.15 -8.72 2.76
C THR A 19 34.21 -9.18 3.88
N SER A 20 33.52 -10.33 3.82
CA SER A 20 33.73 -11.54 3.02
C SER A 20 32.49 -12.44 3.14
N ALA A 21 32.33 -13.30 2.13
CA ALA A 21 31.55 -14.52 2.16
C ALA A 21 31.85 -15.41 3.38
N GLY A 22 30.87 -16.24 3.73
CA GLY A 22 30.79 -16.97 4.99
C GLY A 22 31.84 -18.06 5.25
N LEU A 23 31.71 -18.65 6.44
CA LEU A 23 32.05 -20.03 6.81
C LEU A 23 31.79 -20.16 8.32
N TYR A 24 30.71 -20.87 8.69
CA TYR A 24 30.60 -21.46 10.02
C TYR A 24 31.06 -22.91 9.91
N ALA A 25 32.30 -23.17 10.33
CA ALA A 25 32.77 -24.49 10.67
C ALA A 25 33.77 -24.40 11.83
N SER A 26 33.43 -25.13 12.90
CA SER A 26 34.31 -25.72 13.92
C SER A 26 35.25 -24.81 14.72
N ASN A 27 35.01 -24.75 16.03
CA ASN A 27 36.08 -24.66 17.02
C ASN A 27 36.03 -25.88 17.94
N LEU A 28 36.91 -26.84 17.63
CA LEU A 28 37.45 -27.83 18.55
C LEU A 28 38.53 -27.15 19.39
N VAL A 29 38.49 -27.36 20.71
CA VAL A 29 39.61 -27.08 21.61
C VAL A 29 40.25 -28.44 21.96
N GLU A 30 41.45 -28.67 21.42
CA GLU A 30 42.47 -29.62 21.89
C GLU A 30 42.91 -29.22 23.31
N SER A 31 43.41 -30.04 24.25
CA SER A 31 43.97 -31.40 24.36
C SER A 31 44.12 -31.59 25.92
N ASP A 32 44.37 -32.71 26.57
CA ASP A 32 45.11 -33.92 26.24
C ASP A 32 45.02 -34.91 27.43
N LYS A 33 45.32 -36.20 27.16
CA LYS A 33 45.91 -37.23 28.06
C LYS A 33 45.09 -38.34 28.76
N PHE A 34 45.38 -39.56 28.25
CA PHE A 34 45.51 -40.91 28.86
C PHE A 34 44.30 -41.88 29.02
N ALA A 35 44.18 -42.78 28.02
CA ALA A 35 44.26 -44.26 28.07
C ALA A 35 43.21 -45.13 28.86
N PRO A 36 42.99 -46.40 28.44
CA PRO A 36 41.67 -47.04 28.38
C PRO A 36 41.43 -48.12 29.45
N VAL A 37 40.19 -48.28 29.94
CA VAL A 37 39.75 -49.52 30.61
C VAL A 37 38.24 -49.77 30.40
N CYS A 38 37.94 -50.99 29.95
CA CYS A 38 36.62 -51.58 29.77
C CYS A 38 36.01 -52.01 31.12
N LYS A 39 34.72 -51.72 31.40
CA LYS A 39 33.80 -52.59 32.18
C LYS A 39 32.35 -52.07 32.24
N SER A 40 31.45 -52.97 31.81
CA SER A 40 30.01 -53.17 32.08
C SER A 40 29.30 -52.39 33.22
N ARG A 41 28.06 -51.92 33.00
CA ARG A 41 26.78 -52.60 33.34
C ARG A 41 25.57 -51.64 33.25
N SER A 42 24.44 -52.19 32.75
CA SER A 42 23.00 -51.87 33.00
C SER A 42 22.52 -50.43 32.77
N GLY A 43 21.46 -50.12 32.02
CA GLY A 43 20.39 -50.92 31.44
C GLY A 43 19.09 -50.12 31.53
N LEU A 44 18.44 -49.81 30.40
CA LEU A 44 16.98 -49.81 30.29
C LEU A 44 16.60 -49.81 28.80
N VAL A 45 15.83 -50.84 28.44
CA VAL A 45 15.30 -51.12 27.11
C VAL A 45 13.92 -50.47 27.00
N LEU A 46 13.64 -49.77 25.91
CA LEU A 46 12.27 -49.53 25.45
C LEU A 46 12.11 -50.18 24.08
N THR A 47 11.30 -51.23 24.07
CA THR A 47 10.94 -52.06 22.92
C THR A 47 9.98 -51.33 21.98
N THR A 48 10.19 -51.58 20.70
CA THR A 48 9.29 -51.30 19.59
C THR A 48 8.01 -52.14 19.67
N SER A 49 6.88 -51.56 19.27
CA SER A 49 5.78 -52.34 18.70
C SER A 49 5.00 -51.47 17.72
N SER A 50 4.73 -52.07 16.56
CA SER A 50 4.04 -51.50 15.41
C SER A 50 2.63 -52.09 15.32
N ALA A 51 1.72 -51.30 14.74
CA ALA A 51 0.43 -51.64 14.15
C ALA A 51 -0.78 -51.93 15.06
N MET A 52 -1.80 -51.07 14.97
CA MET A 52 -3.11 -51.47 14.43
C MET A 52 -3.82 -50.28 13.77
N TYR A 53 -4.25 -50.50 12.53
CA TYR A 53 -5.19 -49.68 11.78
C TYR A 53 -6.61 -49.88 12.33
N GLY A 54 -7.38 -48.79 12.43
CA GLY A 54 -8.82 -48.80 12.65
C GLY A 54 -9.44 -47.54 12.08
N ASN A 55 -10.10 -47.67 10.93
CA ASN A 55 -10.82 -46.62 10.22
C ASN A 55 -12.01 -46.10 11.03
N LEU A 56 -12.06 -44.79 11.27
CA LEU A 56 -13.30 -44.01 11.47
C LEU A 56 -13.15 -42.68 10.74
N THR A 57 -13.78 -42.65 9.56
CA THR A 57 -14.50 -41.53 8.92
C THR A 57 -14.17 -40.08 9.34
N THR A 58 -13.73 -39.31 8.32
CA THR A 58 -13.73 -37.83 8.20
C THR A 58 -12.98 -37.01 9.26
N PRO A 59 -11.78 -36.48 8.96
CA PRO A 59 -11.28 -35.32 9.66
C PRO A 59 -11.97 -34.07 9.08
N ALA A 60 -12.67 -33.34 9.95
CA ALA A 60 -13.08 -31.97 9.67
C ALA A 60 -11.85 -31.18 9.15
N ARG A 61 -11.95 -30.66 7.92
CA ARG A 61 -10.96 -29.73 7.35
C ARG A 61 -11.02 -28.42 8.15
N PHE A 62 -10.23 -28.32 9.21
CA PHE A 62 -9.86 -27.04 9.78
C PHE A 62 -8.77 -26.42 8.89
N GLY A 63 -9.18 -25.51 8.01
CA GLY A 63 -8.25 -24.69 7.21
C GLY A 63 -7.46 -23.72 8.12
N PRO A 64 -6.15 -23.53 7.90
CA PRO A 64 -5.30 -22.79 8.81
C PRO A 64 -5.18 -21.31 8.39
N ASP A 65 -6.23 -20.47 8.44
CA ASP A 65 -6.07 -19.06 8.01
C ASP A 65 -6.97 -18.00 8.69
N ARG A 66 -7.77 -18.33 9.72
CA ARG A 66 -8.80 -17.37 10.21
C ARG A 66 -8.77 -16.97 11.69
N VAL A 67 -7.83 -17.45 12.50
CA VAL A 67 -8.05 -17.42 13.97
C VAL A 67 -7.55 -16.15 14.68
N PHE A 68 -6.48 -15.48 14.24
CA PHE A 68 -5.85 -14.45 15.09
C PHE A 68 -6.45 -13.04 14.99
N CYS A 69 -6.99 -12.63 13.84
CA CYS A 69 -7.61 -11.29 13.67
C CYS A 69 -9.13 -11.27 13.85
N HIS A 70 -9.80 -12.43 13.93
CA HIS A 70 -11.26 -12.51 14.07
C HIS A 70 -11.78 -12.18 15.48
N LEU A 71 -10.92 -12.27 16.51
CA LEU A 71 -11.37 -12.29 17.91
C LEU A 71 -11.52 -10.90 18.58
N ALA A 72 -11.03 -9.81 17.99
CA ALA A 72 -10.92 -8.55 18.74
C ALA A 72 -11.97 -7.46 18.42
N SER A 73 -12.62 -7.44 17.24
CA SER A 73 -13.34 -6.24 16.78
C SER A 73 -14.87 -6.29 16.82
N ASN A 74 -15.54 -7.46 16.73
CA ASN A 74 -17.02 -7.50 16.69
C ASN A 74 -17.73 -8.08 17.90
N GLN A 75 -17.12 -8.94 18.72
CA GLN A 75 -17.84 -9.51 19.88
C GLN A 75 -17.99 -8.51 21.03
N LEU A 76 -17.09 -7.53 21.14
CA LEU A 76 -17.14 -6.56 22.24
C LEU A 76 -17.95 -5.29 21.92
N SER A 77 -18.30 -5.03 20.66
CA SER A 77 -19.15 -3.87 20.29
C SER A 77 -20.65 -4.20 20.35
N MET A 78 -21.04 -5.46 20.21
CA MET A 78 -22.45 -5.87 20.25
C MET A 78 -23.01 -6.20 21.65
N GLU A 79 -22.16 -6.43 22.67
CA GLU A 79 -22.62 -6.80 24.03
C GLU A 79 -22.68 -5.65 25.06
N ARG A 80 -22.41 -4.39 24.69
CA ARG A 80 -22.28 -3.28 25.67
C ARG A 80 -23.46 -2.30 25.64
N ASN A 81 -24.65 -2.79 25.95
CA ASN A 81 -25.74 -1.96 26.49
C ASN A 81 -25.90 -2.27 27.98
N GLY A 82 -25.15 -1.57 28.82
CA GLY A 82 -25.21 -1.77 30.27
C GLY A 82 -24.32 -0.84 31.08
N GLY A 83 -24.77 0.40 31.29
CA GLY A 83 -24.44 1.16 32.50
C GLY A 83 -23.18 2.04 32.48
N ALA A 84 -23.21 3.14 31.74
CA ALA A 84 -22.50 4.37 32.09
C ALA A 84 -23.29 5.56 31.50
N ALA A 85 -23.32 6.70 32.21
CA ALA A 85 -24.10 7.87 31.80
C ALA A 85 -23.70 8.32 30.38
N ALA A 86 -24.69 8.43 29.48
CA ALA A 86 -24.49 8.71 28.07
C ALA A 86 -23.95 10.13 27.85
N THR A 87 -22.63 10.27 27.75
CA THR A 87 -22.03 11.37 26.99
C THR A 87 -22.47 11.22 25.53
N ALA A 88 -22.92 12.31 24.91
CA ALA A 88 -23.30 12.29 23.50
C ALA A 88 -22.10 11.81 22.67
N THR A 89 -22.31 10.81 21.80
CA THR A 89 -21.27 10.29 20.91
C THR A 89 -20.78 11.43 20.00
N PRO A 90 -19.46 11.67 19.89
CA PRO A 90 -18.95 12.73 19.03
C PRO A 90 -19.32 12.46 17.56
N SER A 91 -19.61 13.53 16.84
CA SER A 91 -19.81 13.50 15.39
C SER A 91 -18.52 13.13 14.67
N TRP A 92 -18.63 12.65 13.43
CA TRP A 92 -17.44 12.29 12.66
C TRP A 92 -16.55 13.50 12.34
N GLU A 93 -17.16 14.68 12.21
CA GLU A 93 -16.48 15.96 12.05
C GLU A 93 -15.65 16.31 13.30
N GLU A 94 -16.20 16.06 14.50
CA GLU A 94 -15.49 16.26 15.77
C GLU A 94 -14.34 15.27 15.94
N LEU A 95 -14.53 14.00 15.53
CA LEU A 95 -13.45 13.01 15.46
C LEU A 95 -12.31 13.45 14.53
N LEU A 96 -12.63 14.21 13.49
CA LEU A 96 -11.66 14.85 12.59
C LEU A 96 -11.20 16.26 13.05
N GLY A 97 -11.59 16.70 14.25
CA GLY A 97 -11.09 17.91 14.87
C GLY A 97 -11.83 19.20 14.50
N SER A 98 -13.08 19.13 14.02
CA SER A 98 -13.90 20.32 13.72
C SER A 98 -13.96 21.28 14.93
N ASN A 99 -14.01 20.72 16.14
CA ASN A 99 -13.94 21.45 17.41
C ASN A 99 -12.59 21.27 18.15
N ASN A 100 -11.49 21.09 17.40
CA ASN A 100 -10.13 20.88 17.92
C ASN A 100 -10.04 19.76 18.99
N TRP A 101 -10.85 18.71 18.85
CA TRP A 101 -10.94 17.59 19.80
C TRP A 101 -11.21 18.01 21.25
N SER A 102 -11.88 19.15 21.46
CA SER A 102 -12.24 19.63 22.79
C SER A 102 -13.04 18.57 23.56
N GLY A 103 -12.57 18.18 24.74
CA GLY A 103 -13.20 17.15 25.56
C GLY A 103 -12.98 15.70 25.12
N LEU A 104 -12.24 15.45 24.03
CA LEU A 104 -12.02 14.09 23.50
C LEU A 104 -10.63 13.51 23.81
N LEU A 105 -9.67 14.34 24.24
CA LEU A 105 -8.26 13.93 24.41
C LEU A 105 -7.88 13.52 25.84
N SER A 106 -8.61 13.99 26.86
CA SER A 106 -8.30 13.73 28.27
C SER A 106 -9.58 13.87 29.13
N PRO A 107 -10.20 12.76 29.57
CA PRO A 107 -9.87 11.37 29.20
C PRO A 107 -10.04 11.13 27.68
N LEU A 108 -9.26 10.21 27.12
CA LEU A 108 -9.39 9.83 25.71
C LEU A 108 -10.75 9.15 25.45
N ASP A 109 -11.58 9.80 24.65
CA ASP A 109 -12.90 9.33 24.23
C ASP A 109 -12.82 7.97 23.47
N GLU A 110 -13.83 7.11 23.65
CA GLU A 110 -13.84 5.76 23.07
C GLU A 110 -13.96 5.80 21.53
N ALA A 111 -14.80 6.68 20.97
CA ALA A 111 -14.94 6.81 19.52
C ALA A 111 -13.69 7.42 18.88
N LEU A 112 -13.05 8.38 19.56
CA LEU A 112 -11.75 8.90 19.12
C LEU A 112 -10.67 7.83 19.17
N ARG A 113 -10.60 7.02 20.24
CA ARG A 113 -9.67 5.89 20.32
C ARG A 113 -9.82 4.93 19.15
N ASP A 114 -11.05 4.53 18.83
CA ASP A 114 -11.33 3.63 17.71
C ASP A 114 -10.91 4.25 16.37
N HIS A 115 -11.15 5.54 16.17
CA HIS A 115 -10.68 6.27 15.00
C HIS A 115 -9.15 6.28 14.91
N LEU A 116 -8.44 6.56 16.01
CA LEU A 116 -6.98 6.54 16.07
C LEU A 116 -6.41 5.14 15.78
N LEU A 117 -7.00 4.08 16.32
CA LEU A 117 -6.59 2.70 16.04
C LEU A 117 -6.81 2.32 14.58
N ARG A 118 -7.88 2.82 13.95
CA ARG A 118 -8.11 2.66 12.51
C ARG A 118 -7.03 3.38 11.70
N CYS A 119 -6.74 4.64 12.00
CA CYS A 119 -5.64 5.39 11.37
C CYS A 119 -4.30 4.67 11.51
N GLY A 120 -4.01 4.14 12.71
CA GLY A 120 -2.84 3.30 12.97
C GLY A 120 -2.77 2.04 12.11
N SER A 121 -3.92 1.41 11.83
CA SER A 121 -3.99 0.23 10.97
C SER A 121 -3.61 0.58 9.51
N PHE A 122 -4.07 1.71 8.99
CA PHE A 122 -3.65 2.20 7.67
C PHE A 122 -2.12 2.47 7.61
N CYS A 123 -1.54 3.04 8.66
CA CYS A 123 -0.09 3.21 8.79
C CYS A 123 0.65 1.86 8.81
N GLN A 124 0.15 0.89 9.59
CA GLN A 124 0.75 -0.44 9.69
C GLN A 124 0.71 -1.18 8.36
N ILE A 125 -0.41 -1.08 7.63
CA ILE A 125 -0.53 -1.64 6.27
C ILE A 125 0.55 -1.07 5.34
N ALA A 126 0.85 0.22 5.46
CA ALA A 126 1.91 0.81 4.67
C ALA A 126 3.28 0.21 5.01
N GLY A 127 3.61 0.09 6.29
CA GLY A 127 4.85 -0.57 6.74
C GLY A 127 4.95 -2.04 6.30
N ASP A 128 3.90 -2.81 6.56
CA ASP A 128 3.84 -4.25 6.28
C ASP A 128 3.92 -4.55 4.78
N SER A 129 3.41 -3.66 3.92
CA SER A 129 3.41 -3.85 2.47
C SER A 129 4.77 -3.56 1.82
N PHE A 130 5.72 -2.95 2.51
CA PHE A 130 7.00 -2.57 1.93
C PHE A 130 8.00 -3.74 1.88
N ILE A 131 8.69 -3.91 0.75
CA ILE A 131 9.77 -4.88 0.60
C ILE A 131 11.09 -4.22 1.00
N SER A 132 11.60 -4.56 2.18
CA SER A 132 12.86 -4.03 2.72
C SER A 132 14.06 -4.99 2.59
N ASP A 133 13.85 -6.20 2.07
CA ASP A 133 14.92 -7.19 1.92
C ASP A 133 15.84 -6.80 0.76
N SER A 134 17.10 -6.48 1.07
CA SER A 134 18.10 -6.03 0.07
C SER A 134 18.53 -7.12 -0.90
N GLN A 135 18.26 -8.39 -0.60
CA GLN A 135 18.50 -9.50 -1.53
C GLN A 135 17.36 -9.68 -2.54
N SER A 136 16.25 -8.97 -2.34
CA SER A 136 15.13 -8.99 -3.27
C SER A 136 15.37 -8.08 -4.47
N ASN A 137 15.11 -8.60 -5.67
CA ASN A 137 15.05 -7.79 -6.89
C ASN A 137 13.92 -6.74 -6.88
N ASN A 138 13.02 -6.80 -5.88
CA ASN A 138 11.92 -5.87 -5.68
C ASN A 138 12.06 -5.06 -4.38
N VAL A 139 13.27 -4.97 -3.83
CA VAL A 139 13.56 -4.03 -2.75
C VAL A 139 13.01 -2.65 -3.12
N GLY A 140 12.40 -1.97 -2.14
CA GLY A 140 11.82 -0.66 -2.37
C GLY A 140 10.39 -0.67 -2.89
N LYS A 141 9.85 -1.80 -3.37
CA LYS A 141 8.48 -1.86 -3.94
C LYS A 141 7.43 -2.29 -2.92
N CYS A 142 6.16 -2.10 -3.28
CA CYS A 142 5.03 -2.69 -2.58
C CYS A 142 4.96 -4.20 -2.86
N ARG A 143 4.66 -5.00 -1.83
CA ARG A 143 4.49 -6.45 -1.90
C ARG A 143 3.15 -6.85 -2.53
N TYR A 144 2.13 -6.01 -2.39
CA TYR A 144 0.77 -6.34 -2.79
C TYR A 144 0.28 -5.41 -3.90
N SER A 145 -0.60 -5.93 -4.74
CA SER A 145 -1.35 -5.13 -5.73
C SER A 145 -2.37 -4.21 -5.04
N PRO A 146 -2.78 -3.09 -5.67
CA PRO A 146 -3.85 -2.22 -5.17
C PRO A 146 -5.09 -3.00 -4.73
N ALA A 147 -5.52 -3.97 -5.55
CA ALA A 147 -6.71 -4.77 -5.32
C ALA A 147 -6.62 -5.71 -4.09
N SER A 148 -5.42 -5.98 -3.58
CA SER A 148 -5.18 -6.99 -2.53
C SER A 148 -4.55 -6.44 -1.25
N ILE A 149 -4.00 -5.22 -1.27
CA ILE A 149 -3.20 -4.66 -0.17
C ILE A 149 -3.96 -4.64 1.17
N LEU A 150 -5.25 -4.28 1.18
CA LEU A 150 -6.05 -4.27 2.40
C LEU A 150 -6.51 -5.68 2.83
N ARG A 151 -6.68 -6.60 1.86
CA ARG A 151 -7.17 -7.96 2.11
C ARG A 151 -6.08 -8.89 2.64
N GLN A 152 -4.84 -8.72 2.20
CA GLN A 152 -3.72 -9.63 2.52
C GLN A 152 -3.19 -9.44 3.96
N LEU A 153 -3.54 -8.33 4.63
CA LEU A 153 -2.94 -7.95 5.91
C LEU A 153 -3.83 -8.17 7.14
N PHE A 154 -5.01 -8.76 6.94
CA PHE A 154 -5.95 -9.20 8.00
C PHE A 154 -6.48 -8.08 8.90
N PHE A 155 -6.55 -6.84 8.43
CA PHE A 155 -7.20 -5.74 9.14
C PHE A 155 -8.68 -5.68 8.75
N LYS A 156 -9.57 -6.07 9.67
CA LYS A 156 -11.01 -6.06 9.40
C LYS A 156 -11.53 -4.63 9.22
N GLU A 157 -10.91 -3.69 9.93
CA GLU A 157 -11.23 -2.27 9.91
C GLU A 157 -11.01 -1.62 8.53
N THR A 158 -10.26 -2.28 7.64
CA THR A 158 -9.98 -1.82 6.28
C THR A 158 -10.65 -2.64 5.19
N ALA A 159 -11.44 -3.66 5.55
CA ALA A 159 -12.12 -4.55 4.59
C ALA A 159 -13.16 -3.81 3.72
N ASP A 160 -13.69 -2.70 4.21
CA ASP A 160 -14.73 -1.88 3.60
C ASP A 160 -14.16 -0.75 2.70
N TYR A 161 -12.90 -0.85 2.23
CA TYR A 161 -12.24 0.19 1.42
C TYR A 161 -11.68 -0.37 0.11
N VAL A 162 -11.67 0.48 -0.91
CA VAL A 162 -11.03 0.25 -2.22
C VAL A 162 -9.76 1.10 -2.29
N VAL A 163 -8.69 0.57 -2.88
CA VAL A 163 -7.38 1.25 -2.92
C VAL A 163 -6.99 1.63 -4.34
N ASP A 164 -6.61 2.90 -4.49
CA ASP A 164 -5.79 3.37 -5.60
C ASP A 164 -4.36 3.60 -5.10
N VAL A 165 -3.39 2.93 -5.73
CA VAL A 165 -2.00 2.97 -5.28
C VAL A 165 -1.34 4.26 -5.73
N LEU A 166 -0.80 5.01 -4.75
CA LEU A 166 0.23 6.01 -4.98
C LEU A 166 1.53 5.27 -5.32
N SER A 167 1.76 4.98 -6.59
CA SER A 167 3.02 4.40 -7.02
C SER A 167 4.09 5.49 -7.16
N ASN A 168 5.02 5.56 -6.20
CA ASN A 168 6.36 6.21 -6.17
C ASN A 168 6.54 7.75 -6.14
N VAL A 169 7.42 8.18 -5.20
CA VAL A 169 8.51 9.15 -5.43
C VAL A 169 9.83 8.73 -4.84
N ASP A 170 10.87 9.08 -5.60
CA ASP A 170 12.28 9.17 -5.21
C ASP A 170 12.49 10.01 -3.94
N GLY A 171 12.86 9.35 -2.85
CA GLY A 171 13.62 9.99 -1.79
C GLY A 171 15.09 9.67 -2.02
N TYR A 172 15.93 10.69 -2.24
CA TYR A 172 17.39 10.51 -2.28
C TYR A 172 17.84 9.72 -1.05
N LEU A 173 18.48 8.57 -1.26
CA LEU A 173 19.25 7.91 -0.21
C LEU A 173 20.64 7.52 -0.73
N TYR A 174 21.59 8.38 -0.38
CA TYR A 174 23.06 8.29 -0.42
C TYR A 174 23.80 8.03 -1.75
N THR A 175 24.59 9.06 -2.08
CA THR A 175 25.87 9.04 -2.80
C THR A 175 25.94 8.21 -4.09
N THR A 176 26.17 8.93 -5.19
CA THR A 176 26.57 8.45 -6.53
C THR A 176 25.48 7.84 -7.45
N ILE A 177 24.94 8.69 -8.33
CA ILE A 177 24.58 8.43 -9.75
C ILE A 177 23.71 7.19 -10.04
N VAL A 178 22.77 6.80 -9.16
CA VAL A 178 21.63 5.94 -9.53
C VAL A 178 20.38 6.43 -8.78
N LEU A 179 19.30 6.77 -9.50
CA LEU A 179 17.99 7.14 -8.94
C LEU A 179 17.18 5.85 -8.72
N GLU A 180 17.00 5.41 -7.47
CA GLU A 180 16.14 4.27 -7.15
C GLU A 180 14.80 4.75 -6.54
N THR A 181 13.69 4.35 -7.19
CA THR A 181 12.33 4.74 -6.77
C THR A 181 11.80 3.82 -5.67
N ASN A 182 11.35 4.38 -4.54
CA ASN A 182 10.72 3.62 -3.45
C ASN A 182 9.21 3.86 -3.37
N TRP A 183 8.49 2.83 -2.98
CA TRP A 183 7.08 2.88 -2.64
C TRP A 183 6.89 3.61 -1.30
N MET A 184 6.03 4.64 -1.31
CA MET A 184 5.91 5.59 -0.19
C MET A 184 4.53 5.59 0.48
N GLY A 185 3.51 4.97 -0.11
CA GLY A 185 2.16 5.01 0.46
C GLY A 185 1.07 4.63 -0.53
N TYR A 186 -0.19 4.87 -0.15
CA TYR A 186 -1.37 4.61 -0.97
C TYR A 186 -2.53 5.55 -0.61
N VAL A 187 -3.52 5.68 -1.50
CA VAL A 187 -4.82 6.29 -1.18
C VAL A 187 -5.88 5.21 -1.13
N ALA A 188 -6.68 5.19 -0.07
CA ALA A 188 -7.85 4.33 0.03
C ALA A 188 -9.13 5.18 0.09
N VAL A 189 -10.20 4.71 -0.52
CA VAL A 189 -11.53 5.31 -0.42
C VAL A 189 -12.53 4.29 0.12
N SER A 190 -13.45 4.71 0.97
CA SER A 190 -14.50 3.83 1.48
C SER A 190 -15.33 3.25 0.34
N SER A 191 -15.80 2.01 0.48
CA SER A 191 -16.71 1.37 -0.46
C SER A 191 -18.10 2.01 -0.42
N ASP A 192 -18.92 1.70 -1.42
CA ASP A 192 -20.32 2.15 -1.48
C ASP A 192 -21.14 1.59 -0.32
N ASP A 193 -20.96 0.31 0.03
CA ASP A 193 -21.59 -0.30 1.21
C ASP A 193 -21.29 0.46 2.50
N LEU A 194 -20.04 0.94 2.66
CA LEU A 194 -19.66 1.72 3.84
C LEU A 194 -20.30 3.09 3.81
N TYR A 195 -20.31 3.75 2.65
CA TYR A 195 -20.98 5.03 2.46
C TYR A 195 -22.49 4.95 2.77
N GLU A 196 -23.19 3.91 2.29
CA GLU A 196 -24.61 3.71 2.57
C GLU A 196 -24.90 3.54 4.06
N ARG A 197 -23.97 2.93 4.81
CA ARG A 197 -24.09 2.73 6.26
C ARG A 197 -23.74 3.96 7.09
N THR A 198 -22.78 4.77 6.64
CA THR A 198 -22.23 5.90 7.44
C THR A 198 -22.70 7.27 6.96
N GLY A 199 -23.19 7.38 5.72
CA GLY A 199 -23.53 8.64 5.06
C GLY A 199 -22.32 9.49 4.66
N ARG A 200 -21.10 8.92 4.68
CA ARG A 200 -19.84 9.64 4.49
C ARG A 200 -18.85 8.86 3.63
N ARG A 201 -18.26 9.53 2.63
CA ARG A 201 -17.14 9.00 1.84
C ARG A 201 -15.82 9.33 2.52
N GLU A 202 -15.09 8.31 2.95
CA GLU A 202 -13.80 8.48 3.66
C GLU A 202 -12.64 8.25 2.69
N ILE A 203 -11.75 9.23 2.53
CA ILE A 203 -10.55 9.14 1.70
C ILE A 203 -9.33 9.15 2.63
N TYR A 204 -8.62 8.03 2.72
CA TYR A 204 -7.38 7.90 3.48
C TYR A 204 -6.16 8.06 2.58
N VAL A 205 -5.21 8.91 2.99
CA VAL A 205 -3.88 9.03 2.37
C VAL A 205 -2.86 8.48 3.36
N ALA A 206 -2.39 7.25 3.14
CA ALA A 206 -1.52 6.55 4.08
C ALA A 206 -0.06 6.60 3.61
N TRP A 207 0.80 7.22 4.42
CA TRP A 207 2.23 7.32 4.17
C TRP A 207 3.04 6.31 4.98
N ARG A 208 4.00 5.68 4.32
CA ARG A 208 4.94 4.75 4.92
C ARG A 208 5.99 5.50 5.76
N GLY A 209 6.25 4.97 6.96
CA GLY A 209 7.39 5.36 7.79
C GLY A 209 8.71 4.71 7.37
N THR A 210 9.76 4.91 8.16
CA THR A 210 11.08 4.32 7.93
C THR A 210 11.19 2.93 8.57
N SER A 211 11.77 1.96 7.84
CA SER A 211 12.05 0.63 8.39
C SER A 211 13.25 0.62 9.36
N ARG A 212 14.11 1.65 9.30
CA ARG A 212 15.24 1.89 10.22
C ARG A 212 15.26 3.35 10.67
N PRO A 213 14.43 3.72 11.66
CA PRO A 213 14.07 5.11 11.94
C PRO A 213 15.26 6.03 12.28
N LEU A 214 16.23 5.54 13.05
CA LEU A 214 17.33 6.38 13.56
C LEU A 214 18.42 6.67 12.54
N GLU A 215 18.73 5.73 11.64
CA GLU A 215 19.75 5.92 10.59
C GLU A 215 19.34 7.06 9.65
N TRP A 216 18.06 7.12 9.28
CA TRP A 216 17.54 8.14 8.36
C TRP A 216 17.47 9.55 8.94
N LEU A 217 17.17 9.72 10.23
CA LEU A 217 17.07 11.06 10.82
C LEU A 217 18.42 11.78 10.84
N VAL A 218 19.52 11.05 10.93
CA VAL A 218 20.88 11.61 10.87
C VAL A 218 21.22 12.10 9.46
N ASP A 219 20.62 11.46 8.45
CA ASP A 219 20.92 11.63 7.04
C ASP A 219 20.08 12.71 6.34
N LEU A 220 19.03 13.19 7.00
CA LEU A 220 18.10 14.15 6.43
C LEU A 220 18.63 15.59 6.51
N ASP A 221 18.49 16.30 5.40
CA ASP A 221 18.80 17.73 5.32
C ASP A 221 17.75 18.54 6.10
N ILE A 222 18.15 18.96 7.31
CA ILE A 222 17.30 19.73 8.24
C ILE A 222 17.14 21.21 7.87
N SER A 223 17.62 21.64 6.71
CA SER A 223 17.47 23.03 6.26
C SER A 223 15.99 23.37 6.05
N LEU A 224 15.55 24.53 6.54
CA LEU A 224 14.20 25.04 6.27
C LEU A 224 14.14 25.67 4.88
N VAL A 225 13.25 25.17 4.02
CA VAL A 225 13.07 25.62 2.63
C VAL A 225 11.62 25.97 2.33
N PRO A 226 11.35 26.94 1.42
CA PRO A 226 10.00 27.37 1.10
C PRO A 226 9.10 26.23 0.59
N PHE A 227 7.83 26.26 0.98
CA PHE A 227 6.82 25.30 0.54
C PHE A 227 5.41 25.91 0.50
N GLY A 228 4.61 25.56 -0.50
CA GLY A 228 3.21 26.00 -0.60
C GLY A 228 2.96 27.42 -1.13
N GLY A 229 4.00 28.16 -1.56
CA GLY A 229 3.82 29.49 -2.16
C GLY A 229 4.97 30.45 -1.85
N GLU A 230 4.73 31.75 -2.05
CA GLU A 230 5.65 32.83 -1.69
C GLU A 230 5.50 33.23 -0.21
N GLY A 231 6.61 33.56 0.44
CA GLY A 231 6.63 34.01 1.84
C GLY A 231 7.54 33.16 2.73
N ASP A 232 7.35 33.28 4.05
CA ASP A 232 8.19 32.64 5.06
C ASP A 232 7.75 31.22 5.46
N VAL A 233 6.73 30.66 4.81
CA VAL A 233 6.28 29.28 5.03
C VAL A 233 7.38 28.31 4.58
N LYS A 234 8.03 27.65 5.54
CA LYS A 234 9.16 26.76 5.28
C LYS A 234 8.97 25.43 5.99
N ILE A 235 9.31 24.35 5.29
CA ILE A 235 9.38 22.99 5.83
C ILE A 235 10.81 22.46 5.71
N MET A 236 11.09 21.36 6.40
CA MET A 236 12.37 20.67 6.26
C MET A 236 12.62 20.25 4.81
N LYS A 237 13.83 20.49 4.33
CA LYS A 237 14.23 20.14 2.98
C LYS A 237 14.15 18.64 2.73
N GLY A 238 14.55 17.80 3.69
CA GLY A 238 14.38 16.34 3.60
C GLY A 238 12.93 15.93 3.30
N TRP A 239 11.93 16.50 4.00
CA TRP A 239 10.51 16.22 3.75
C TRP A 239 10.07 16.71 2.37
N ARG A 240 10.46 17.93 1.99
CA ARG A 240 10.14 18.51 0.69
C ARG A 240 10.71 17.68 -0.46
N ASP A 241 11.95 17.24 -0.35
CA ASP A 241 12.64 16.50 -1.39
C ASP A 241 11.95 15.13 -1.60
N ILE A 242 11.63 14.40 -0.52
CA ILE A 242 10.86 13.14 -0.60
C ILE A 242 9.46 13.35 -1.17
N TYR A 243 8.85 14.51 -0.97
CA TYR A 243 7.48 14.76 -1.42
C TYR A 243 7.41 15.25 -2.88
N THR A 244 8.39 16.05 -3.33
CA THR A 244 8.31 16.84 -4.58
C THR A 244 9.29 16.43 -5.68
N THR A 245 10.31 15.61 -5.37
CA THR A 245 11.30 15.18 -6.37
C THR A 245 10.67 14.30 -7.45
N LYS A 246 11.11 14.47 -8.70
CA LYS A 246 10.67 13.70 -9.86
C LYS A 246 11.81 12.87 -10.41
N ASN A 247 11.50 11.71 -10.97
CA ASN A 247 12.46 10.99 -11.79
C ASN A 247 12.43 11.57 -13.22
N ILE A 248 13.38 12.45 -13.54
CA ILE A 248 13.44 13.07 -14.86
C ILE A 248 13.89 12.10 -15.97
N ILE A 249 14.59 11.02 -15.60
CA ILE A 249 15.12 10.04 -16.56
C ILE A 249 13.99 9.12 -17.02
N GLU A 250 13.22 8.60 -16.07
CA GLU A 250 12.10 7.68 -16.33
C GLU A 250 10.76 8.41 -16.51
N GLN A 251 10.75 9.75 -16.44
CA GLN A 251 9.55 10.60 -16.50
C GLN A 251 8.48 10.23 -15.48
N ILE A 252 8.90 9.74 -14.31
CA ILE A 252 7.98 9.36 -13.23
C ILE A 252 7.59 10.63 -12.45
N PRO A 253 6.28 10.94 -12.32
CA PRO A 253 5.81 12.13 -11.59
C PRO A 253 6.15 12.09 -10.11
N SER A 254 6.13 13.25 -9.46
CA SER A 254 6.33 13.31 -8.02
C SER A 254 5.14 12.73 -7.22
N ALA A 255 5.28 12.54 -5.90
CA ALA A 255 4.30 11.88 -5.06
C ALA A 255 3.28 12.93 -4.65
N GLN A 256 3.74 14.17 -4.50
CA GLN A 256 2.88 15.35 -4.60
C GLN A 256 2.02 15.32 -5.87
N GLU A 257 2.60 15.19 -7.07
CA GLU A 257 1.82 15.23 -8.31
C GLU A 257 0.80 14.10 -8.42
N LYS A 258 1.20 12.88 -8.06
CA LYS A 258 0.30 11.71 -8.04
C LYS A 258 -0.80 11.86 -7.01
N LEU A 259 -0.46 12.29 -5.80
CA LEU A 259 -1.44 12.53 -4.76
C LEU A 259 -2.45 13.60 -5.19
N LYS A 260 -1.98 14.73 -5.72
CA LYS A 260 -2.88 15.80 -6.19
C LYS A 260 -3.80 15.30 -7.30
N ALA A 261 -3.30 14.49 -8.23
CA ALA A 261 -4.12 13.91 -9.29
C ALA A 261 -5.22 13.01 -8.72
N VAL A 262 -4.87 12.06 -7.83
CA VAL A 262 -5.83 11.12 -7.22
C VAL A 262 -6.85 11.84 -6.33
N ILE A 263 -6.40 12.79 -5.49
CA ILE A 263 -7.30 13.56 -4.64
C ILE A 263 -8.27 14.39 -5.48
N LYS A 264 -7.79 15.03 -6.55
CA LYS A 264 -8.67 15.77 -7.45
C LYS A 264 -9.74 14.86 -8.06
N GLU A 265 -9.35 13.70 -8.58
CA GLU A 265 -10.27 12.72 -9.15
C GLU A 265 -11.34 12.28 -8.14
N TYR A 266 -10.94 11.93 -6.92
CA TYR A 266 -11.87 11.50 -5.88
C TYR A 266 -12.79 12.62 -5.40
N VAL A 267 -12.27 13.84 -5.27
CA VAL A 267 -13.08 15.01 -4.92
C VAL A 267 -14.11 15.27 -6.01
N ASP A 268 -13.72 15.24 -7.29
CA ASP A 268 -14.63 15.42 -8.42
C ASP A 268 -15.73 14.34 -8.46
N LEU A 269 -15.37 13.09 -8.17
CA LEU A 269 -16.28 11.94 -8.19
C LEU A 269 -17.25 11.91 -7.00
N TYR A 270 -16.78 12.29 -5.81
CA TYR A 270 -17.50 12.09 -4.55
C TYR A 270 -17.93 13.38 -3.85
N LYS A 271 -17.81 14.56 -4.48
CA LYS A 271 -18.21 15.86 -3.90
C LYS A 271 -19.62 15.90 -3.31
N ASP A 272 -20.55 15.12 -3.85
CA ASP A 272 -21.96 15.07 -3.40
C ASP A 272 -22.21 13.98 -2.34
N GLN A 273 -21.17 13.31 -1.87
CA GLN A 273 -21.24 12.17 -0.93
C GLN A 273 -20.58 12.46 0.43
N ASN A 274 -20.63 13.73 0.88
CA ASN A 274 -20.00 14.19 2.12
C ASN A 274 -18.56 13.67 2.30
N PRO A 275 -17.66 13.96 1.35
CA PRO A 275 -16.32 13.40 1.40
C PRO A 275 -15.50 14.00 2.55
N SER A 276 -14.45 13.27 2.93
CA SER A 276 -13.48 13.67 3.94
C SER A 276 -12.12 13.11 3.60
N ILE A 277 -11.05 13.83 3.94
CA ILE A 277 -9.68 13.44 3.61
C ILE A 277 -8.88 13.27 4.90
N ILE A 278 -8.37 12.06 5.15
CA ILE A 278 -7.58 11.72 6.32
C ILE A 278 -6.17 11.32 5.89
N CYS A 279 -5.19 12.19 6.12
CA CYS A 279 -3.78 11.88 5.91
C CYS A 279 -3.22 11.19 7.16
N VAL A 280 -2.63 10.01 7.01
CA VAL A 280 -2.11 9.23 8.13
C VAL A 280 -0.67 8.80 7.89
N GLY A 281 0.10 8.71 8.97
CA GLY A 281 1.44 8.17 8.91
C GLY A 281 2.13 8.07 10.26
N HIS A 282 3.18 7.28 10.31
CA HIS A 282 4.05 7.11 11.48
C HIS A 282 5.47 7.55 11.14
N SER A 283 6.18 8.17 12.08
CA SER A 283 7.57 8.63 11.89
C SER A 283 7.69 9.55 10.66
N LEU A 284 8.63 9.29 9.74
CA LEU A 284 8.72 9.94 8.42
C LEU A 284 7.35 10.08 7.73
N GLY A 285 6.54 9.01 7.72
CA GLY A 285 5.23 9.02 7.10
C GLY A 285 4.26 9.99 7.78
N GLY A 286 4.40 10.19 9.10
CA GLY A 286 3.62 11.16 9.85
C GLY A 286 3.95 12.60 9.47
N SER A 287 5.23 12.92 9.23
CA SER A 287 5.64 14.22 8.67
C SER A 287 5.05 14.44 7.27
N LEU A 288 5.10 13.42 6.41
CA LEU A 288 4.51 13.48 5.06
C LEU A 288 2.98 13.62 5.09
N ALA A 289 2.31 13.02 6.08
CA ALA A 289 0.86 13.18 6.27
C ALA A 289 0.49 14.64 6.60
N ILE A 290 1.26 15.30 7.46
CA ILE A 290 1.08 16.72 7.78
C ILE A 290 1.35 17.61 6.56
N VAL A 291 2.46 17.37 5.84
CA VAL A 291 2.80 18.09 4.60
C VAL A 291 1.70 17.91 3.55
N SER A 292 1.18 16.70 3.40
CA SER A 292 0.11 16.38 2.43
C SER A 292 -1.20 17.07 2.78
N ALA A 293 -1.62 17.04 4.05
CA ALA A 293 -2.85 17.72 4.48
C ALA A 293 -2.78 19.23 4.22
N PHE A 294 -1.64 19.85 4.54
CA PHE A 294 -1.39 21.26 4.21
C PHE A 294 -1.47 21.50 2.70
N ASP A 295 -0.77 20.69 1.89
CA ASP A 295 -0.67 20.91 0.45
C ASP A 295 -2.00 20.68 -0.29
N ILE A 296 -2.80 19.69 0.13
CA ILE A 296 -4.15 19.44 -0.37
C ILE A 296 -5.04 20.67 -0.15
N ALA A 297 -5.11 21.16 1.09
CA ALA A 297 -5.95 22.30 1.43
C ALA A 297 -5.44 23.61 0.82
N ASN A 298 -4.13 23.87 0.88
CA ASN A 298 -3.51 25.08 0.35
C ASN A 298 -3.56 25.17 -1.17
N SER A 299 -3.66 24.03 -1.87
CA SER A 299 -3.85 23.99 -3.33
C SER A 299 -5.31 24.12 -3.77
N GLY A 300 -6.25 24.29 -2.84
CA GLY A 300 -7.68 24.36 -3.14
C GLY A 300 -8.31 23.03 -3.53
N LEU A 301 -7.63 21.89 -3.34
CA LEU A 301 -8.17 20.58 -3.72
C LEU A 301 -9.30 20.11 -2.80
N SER A 302 -9.41 20.69 -1.60
CA SER A 302 -10.52 20.44 -0.68
C SER A 302 -11.70 21.39 -0.89
N GLU A 303 -11.63 22.35 -1.81
CA GLU A 303 -12.73 23.27 -2.09
C GLU A 303 -13.81 22.60 -2.94
N ILE A 304 -15.06 22.68 -2.48
CA ILE A 304 -16.24 22.17 -3.16
C ILE A 304 -17.33 23.25 -3.21
N ASN A 305 -18.08 23.31 -4.31
CA ASN A 305 -19.22 24.22 -4.45
C ASN A 305 -18.90 25.71 -4.17
N GLY A 306 -17.69 26.14 -4.55
CA GLY A 306 -17.25 27.55 -4.59
C GLY A 306 -16.81 28.17 -3.26
N ASN A 307 -17.37 27.76 -2.11
CA ASN A 307 -16.96 28.27 -0.79
C ASN A 307 -17.08 27.22 0.34
N ASP A 308 -17.57 26.02 0.04
CA ASP A 308 -17.57 24.94 1.01
C ASP A 308 -16.26 24.15 0.88
N HIS A 309 -15.88 23.50 1.96
CA HIS A 309 -14.63 22.76 2.03
C HIS A 309 -14.86 21.36 2.59
N ILE A 310 -14.15 20.41 2.02
CA ILE A 310 -13.98 19.06 2.56
C ILE A 310 -13.13 19.16 3.81
N GLN A 311 -13.49 18.43 4.86
CA GLN A 311 -12.67 18.36 6.05
C GLN A 311 -11.40 17.55 5.77
N VAL A 312 -10.24 18.17 6.00
CA VAL A 312 -8.91 17.57 5.83
C VAL A 312 -8.27 17.41 7.20
N CYS A 313 -7.92 16.18 7.57
CA CYS A 313 -7.31 15.88 8.86
C CYS A 313 -6.02 15.11 8.67
N ALA A 314 -4.93 15.52 9.32
CA ALA A 314 -3.75 14.68 9.48
C ALA A 314 -3.74 14.01 10.86
N VAL A 315 -3.57 12.69 10.90
CA VAL A 315 -3.36 11.91 12.13
C VAL A 315 -1.96 11.30 12.07
N ALA A 316 -1.03 11.86 12.85
CA ALA A 316 0.39 11.55 12.74
C ALA A 316 0.92 10.93 14.04
N PHE A 317 1.49 9.74 13.96
CA PHE A 317 2.03 9.00 15.11
C PHE A 317 3.55 9.22 15.22
N ASP A 318 4.01 9.79 16.33
CA ASP A 318 5.43 10.07 16.61
C ASP A 318 6.17 10.70 15.42
N ALA A 319 5.47 11.60 14.73
CA ALA A 319 6.02 12.32 13.59
C ALA A 319 7.06 13.33 14.07
N PRO A 320 8.22 13.44 13.41
CA PRO A 320 9.11 14.59 13.57
C PRO A 320 8.41 15.93 13.29
N ARG A 321 9.01 17.02 13.75
CA ARG A 321 8.61 18.38 13.39
C ARG A 321 8.81 18.62 11.90
N VAL A 322 7.86 19.35 11.32
CA VAL A 322 7.75 19.50 9.86
C VAL A 322 8.38 20.79 9.36
N GLY A 323 8.11 21.91 10.05
CA GLY A 323 8.48 23.24 9.56
C GLY A 323 8.49 24.30 10.65
N ASN A 324 8.53 25.54 10.20
CA ASN A 324 8.63 26.72 11.07
C ASN A 324 7.27 27.23 11.55
N GLN A 325 7.30 28.26 12.41
CA GLN A 325 6.08 28.89 12.92
C GLN A 325 5.16 29.40 11.80
N ALA A 326 5.72 29.99 10.75
CA ALA A 326 4.94 30.46 9.60
C ALA A 326 4.18 29.32 8.91
N PHE A 327 4.77 28.12 8.83
CA PHE A 327 4.08 26.93 8.32
C PHE A 327 2.92 26.51 9.23
N ASN A 328 3.11 26.48 10.55
CA ASN A 328 2.03 26.17 11.48
C ASN A 328 0.89 27.20 11.40
N ASP A 329 1.23 28.49 11.39
CA ASP A 329 0.26 29.59 11.29
C ASP A 329 -0.51 29.55 9.97
N ALA A 330 0.15 29.18 8.87
CA ALA A 330 -0.50 29.02 7.58
C ALA A 330 -1.47 27.84 7.62
N LEU A 331 -1.07 26.71 8.20
CA LEU A 331 -1.93 25.54 8.35
C LEU A 331 -3.19 25.84 9.18
N GLU A 332 -3.05 26.54 10.30
CA GLU A 332 -4.18 26.90 11.18
C GLU A 332 -5.21 27.81 10.51
N LYS A 333 -4.80 28.58 9.50
CA LYS A 333 -5.67 29.47 8.72
C LYS A 333 -6.42 28.76 7.60
N LEU A 334 -6.03 27.53 7.24
CA LEU A 334 -6.69 26.78 6.16
C LEU A 334 -8.09 26.30 6.60
N PRO A 335 -9.10 26.40 5.72
CA PRO A 335 -10.47 26.03 6.05
C PRO A 335 -10.58 24.53 6.33
N LYS A 336 -11.32 24.17 7.40
CA LYS A 336 -11.59 22.80 7.85
C LYS A 336 -10.37 21.85 7.82
N THR A 337 -9.17 22.40 8.05
CA THR A 337 -7.92 21.64 8.03
C THR A 337 -7.38 21.50 9.45
N LYS A 338 -7.09 20.26 9.87
CA LYS A 338 -6.66 19.96 11.24
C LYS A 338 -5.53 18.94 11.28
N VAL A 339 -4.70 19.02 12.31
CA VAL A 339 -3.60 18.09 12.56
C VAL A 339 -3.68 17.63 14.01
N LEU A 340 -3.72 16.31 14.21
CA LEU A 340 -3.58 15.65 15.50
C LEU A 340 -2.33 14.78 15.47
N ARG A 341 -1.42 15.04 16.41
CA ARG A 341 -0.19 14.27 16.63
C ARG A 341 -0.34 13.42 17.87
N ILE A 342 0.02 12.15 17.77
CA ILE A 342 0.02 11.21 18.89
C ILE A 342 1.48 10.98 19.23
N ASN A 343 1.91 11.57 20.35
CA ASN A 343 3.31 11.57 20.75
C ASN A 343 3.51 10.71 21.99
N ASN A 344 4.33 9.66 21.87
CA ASN A 344 4.83 8.95 23.03
C ASN A 344 5.87 9.81 23.74
N ILE A 345 5.65 10.15 25.02
CA ILE A 345 6.47 11.16 25.71
C ILE A 345 7.96 10.79 25.81
N LYS A 346 8.31 9.50 25.70
CA LYS A 346 9.69 9.01 25.72
C LYS A 346 10.33 8.92 24.34
N ASP A 347 9.55 9.03 23.28
CA ASP A 347 10.09 9.00 21.94
C ASP A 347 10.73 10.36 21.57
N ILE A 348 12.03 10.33 21.32
CA ILE A 348 12.80 11.53 20.94
C ILE A 348 12.52 11.95 19.49
N VAL A 349 12.07 11.04 18.63
CA VAL A 349 11.84 11.32 17.21
C VAL A 349 10.73 12.35 17.04
N ALA A 350 9.68 12.27 17.85
CA ALA A 350 8.57 13.21 17.84
C ALA A 350 8.97 14.68 18.11
N TYR A 351 10.12 14.90 18.75
CA TYR A 351 10.64 16.24 19.09
C TYR A 351 11.77 16.70 18.16
N TRP A 352 12.13 15.88 17.17
CA TRP A 352 13.21 16.18 16.24
C TRP A 352 12.71 17.00 15.03
N PRO A 353 13.49 17.95 14.48
CA PRO A 353 14.80 18.38 14.95
C PRO A 353 14.69 19.32 16.17
N PRO A 354 15.66 19.26 17.09
CA PRO A 354 15.65 20.05 18.32
C PRO A 354 16.18 21.50 18.14
N CYS A 355 16.41 21.96 16.90
CA CYS A 355 17.04 23.25 16.63
C CYS A 355 16.05 24.41 16.50
N ASP A 356 16.56 25.62 16.73
CA ASP A 356 15.81 26.87 16.62
C ASP A 356 15.22 27.04 15.21
N GLY A 357 13.93 27.39 15.16
CA GLY A 357 13.18 27.63 13.93
C GLY A 357 12.14 26.56 13.60
N TYR A 358 12.21 25.37 14.20
CA TYR A 358 11.16 24.34 14.09
C TYR A 358 10.14 24.44 15.22
N VAL A 359 8.87 24.19 14.92
CA VAL A 359 7.79 24.16 15.91
C VAL A 359 6.95 22.89 15.77
N ASP A 360 6.24 22.57 16.83
CA ASP A 360 5.26 21.49 16.79
C ASP A 360 4.01 21.95 16.04
N THR A 361 3.56 21.14 15.08
CA THR A 361 2.40 21.45 14.24
C THR A 361 1.13 20.79 14.75
N GLY A 362 0.05 21.57 14.91
CA GLY A 362 -1.27 21.06 15.30
C GLY A 362 -1.43 20.70 16.79
N LYS A 363 -2.48 19.95 17.11
CA LYS A 363 -2.76 19.47 18.48
C LYS A 363 -1.98 18.19 18.78
N ILE A 364 -1.51 18.05 20.02
CA ILE A 364 -0.77 16.87 20.46
C ILE A 364 -1.56 16.14 21.54
N LEU A 365 -1.80 14.85 21.32
CA LEU A 365 -2.16 13.88 22.35
C LEU A 365 -0.87 13.24 22.87
N HIS A 366 -0.51 13.55 24.11
CA HIS A 366 0.61 12.90 24.77
C HIS A 366 0.16 11.57 25.38
N ILE A 367 0.90 10.51 25.07
CA ILE A 367 0.73 9.19 25.65
C ILE A 367 2.04 8.71 26.28
N ASN A 368 1.98 7.77 27.22
CA ASN A 368 3.16 7.27 27.90
C ASN A 368 3.21 5.74 27.87
N SER A 369 4.04 5.18 27.01
CA SER A 369 4.17 3.72 26.91
C SER A 369 4.83 3.10 28.15
N GLU A 370 5.58 3.85 28.96
CA GLU A 370 6.24 3.31 30.17
C GLU A 370 5.25 2.89 31.27
N GLU A 371 3.99 3.34 31.21
CA GLU A 371 2.95 2.95 32.16
C GLU A 371 2.40 1.54 31.91
N SER A 372 2.66 0.98 30.73
CA SER A 372 2.24 -0.38 30.39
C SER A 372 3.16 -1.43 31.01
N THR A 373 2.63 -2.20 31.95
CA THR A 373 3.34 -3.32 32.60
C THR A 373 3.64 -4.49 31.67
N PHE A 374 2.98 -4.56 30.51
CA PHE A 374 3.15 -5.59 29.48
C PHE A 374 4.43 -5.46 28.64
N LEU A 375 4.96 -4.23 28.53
CA LEU A 375 6.08 -3.90 27.64
C LEU A 375 7.42 -4.18 28.32
N LYS A 376 8.42 -4.57 27.52
CA LYS A 376 9.80 -4.77 27.99
C LYS A 376 10.36 -3.52 28.69
N SER A 377 11.00 -3.76 29.81
CA SER A 377 11.85 -2.83 30.55
C SER A 377 13.28 -2.87 30.02
N LYS A 378 14.13 -1.92 30.43
CA LYS A 378 15.54 -1.86 29.98
C LYS A 378 16.30 -3.17 30.17
N GLY A 379 16.09 -3.84 31.31
CA GLY A 379 16.76 -5.10 31.65
C GLY A 379 16.29 -6.31 30.83
N ASP A 380 15.20 -6.19 30.07
CA ASP A 380 14.65 -7.29 29.26
C ASP A 380 15.32 -7.38 27.88
N TYR A 381 16.17 -6.43 27.51
CA TYR A 381 16.88 -6.41 26.23
C TYR A 381 18.33 -6.88 26.40
N GLU A 382 18.75 -7.75 25.47
CA GLU A 382 20.16 -8.10 25.28
C GLU A 382 20.86 -7.04 24.41
N GLY A 383 22.16 -6.80 24.64
CA GLY A 383 22.92 -5.81 23.88
C GLY A 383 22.72 -4.37 24.34
N ASP A 384 22.65 -3.42 23.39
CA ASP A 384 22.45 -1.99 23.70
C ASP A 384 21.01 -1.71 24.13
N GLN A 385 20.80 -1.75 25.44
CA GLN A 385 19.50 -1.53 26.08
C GLN A 385 18.92 -0.14 25.80
N LEU A 386 19.76 0.87 25.60
CA LEU A 386 19.28 2.23 25.35
C LEU A 386 18.72 2.34 23.93
N LEU A 387 19.47 1.86 22.93
CA LEU A 387 18.99 1.83 21.54
C LEU A 387 17.74 0.96 21.40
N ALA A 388 17.69 -0.19 22.07
CA ALA A 388 16.50 -1.05 22.07
C ALA A 388 15.26 -0.36 22.67
N LYS A 389 15.43 0.40 23.76
CA LYS A 389 14.33 1.21 24.33
C LYS A 389 13.91 2.36 23.42
N ILE A 390 14.85 3.06 22.79
CA ILE A 390 14.50 4.12 21.82
C ILE A 390 13.69 3.52 20.66
N ALA A 391 14.12 2.38 20.12
CA ALA A 391 13.39 1.68 19.08
C ALA A 391 11.99 1.22 19.55
N GLN A 392 11.86 0.75 20.80
CA GLN A 392 10.56 0.38 21.37
C GLN A 392 9.64 1.59 21.55
N TRP A 393 10.13 2.71 22.08
CA TRP A 393 9.33 3.91 22.28
C TRP A 393 8.77 4.44 20.98
N HIS A 394 9.56 4.38 19.92
CA HIS A 394 9.18 4.85 18.59
C HIS A 394 8.37 3.83 17.78
N ALA A 395 8.25 2.58 18.22
CA ALA A 395 7.58 1.53 17.44
C ALA A 395 6.06 1.81 17.33
N LEU A 396 5.53 1.80 16.10
CA LEU A 396 4.10 2.03 15.85
C LEU A 396 3.21 1.08 16.68
N GLN A 397 3.56 -0.20 16.78
CA GLN A 397 2.76 -1.16 17.54
C GLN A 397 2.73 -0.83 19.04
N VAL A 398 3.80 -0.23 19.58
CA VAL A 398 3.86 0.23 20.98
C VAL A 398 2.98 1.46 21.16
N ILE A 399 3.01 2.42 20.24
CA ILE A 399 2.13 3.59 20.25
C ILE A 399 0.66 3.16 20.21
N LEU A 400 0.29 2.26 19.30
CA LEU A 400 -1.09 1.77 19.16
C LEU A 400 -1.54 0.94 20.37
N HIS A 401 -0.65 0.17 20.97
CA HIS A 401 -0.89 -0.50 22.25
C HIS A 401 -1.19 0.52 23.36
N THR A 402 -0.36 1.55 23.47
CA THR A 402 -0.59 2.61 24.45
C THR A 402 -1.93 3.30 24.20
N VAL A 403 -2.24 3.72 22.96
CA VAL A 403 -3.55 4.29 22.59
C VAL A 403 -4.70 3.34 22.94
N THR A 404 -4.53 2.03 22.80
CA THR A 404 -5.55 1.04 23.16
C THR A 404 -5.95 1.12 24.64
N GLY A 405 -5.00 1.35 25.54
CA GLY A 405 -5.23 1.44 26.99
C GLY A 405 -5.26 2.85 27.57
N TRP A 406 -4.99 3.89 26.78
CA TRP A 406 -4.78 5.25 27.27
C TRP A 406 -6.07 5.98 27.61
N SER A 407 -6.26 6.51 28.81
CA SER A 407 -7.34 7.45 29.12
C SER A 407 -6.76 8.80 29.47
N THR A 408 -6.61 9.08 30.76
CA THR A 408 -5.66 10.07 31.30
C THR A 408 -4.32 9.43 31.69
N GLU A 409 -4.35 8.12 31.93
CA GLU A 409 -3.25 7.21 32.24
C GLU A 409 -3.50 5.87 31.53
N PHE A 410 -2.50 4.98 31.51
CA PHE A 410 -2.64 3.67 30.89
C PHE A 410 -3.37 2.66 31.80
N ASP A 411 -4.50 2.12 31.31
CA ASP A 411 -5.25 1.05 31.99
C ASP A 411 -4.64 -0.33 31.72
N ASN A 412 -3.89 -0.84 32.71
CA ASN A 412 -3.30 -2.18 32.69
C ASN A 412 -4.33 -3.32 32.85
N ASP A 413 -5.54 -3.04 33.30
CA ASP A 413 -6.60 -4.03 33.49
C ASP A 413 -7.53 -4.18 32.28
N SER A 414 -7.44 -3.24 31.33
CA SER A 414 -8.23 -3.19 30.10
C SER A 414 -8.30 -4.54 29.37
N LYS A 415 -9.53 -5.02 29.18
CA LYS A 415 -9.81 -6.22 28.37
C LYS A 415 -9.43 -6.01 26.91
N LEU A 416 -9.59 -4.79 26.40
CA LEU A 416 -9.25 -4.43 25.03
C LEU A 416 -7.74 -4.51 24.81
N VAL A 417 -6.95 -3.99 25.76
CA VAL A 417 -5.47 -4.12 25.75
C VAL A 417 -5.08 -5.59 25.71
N LYS A 418 -5.59 -6.41 26.64
CA LYS A 418 -5.29 -7.84 26.72
C LYS A 418 -5.63 -8.59 25.43
N ALA A 419 -6.74 -8.25 24.78
CA ALA A 419 -7.15 -8.84 23.50
C ALA A 419 -6.24 -8.46 22.32
N ARG A 420 -5.57 -7.30 22.38
CA ARG A 420 -4.71 -6.77 21.30
C ARG A 420 -3.21 -6.97 21.54
N LEU A 421 -2.80 -7.53 22.69
CA LEU A 421 -1.40 -7.82 23.01
C LEU A 421 -0.62 -8.51 21.87
N PRO A 422 -1.16 -9.52 21.16
CA PRO A 422 -0.43 -10.16 20.08
C PRO A 422 0.06 -9.17 19.00
N LEU A 423 -0.68 -8.09 18.73
CA LEU A 423 -0.31 -7.09 17.72
C LEU A 423 0.95 -6.30 18.09
N VAL A 424 1.31 -6.21 19.38
CA VAL A 424 2.52 -5.52 19.85
C VAL A 424 3.78 -6.18 19.29
N ASN A 425 3.80 -7.51 19.29
CA ASN A 425 4.93 -8.29 18.79
C ASN A 425 4.83 -8.64 17.29
N ARG A 426 3.96 -7.96 16.54
CA ARG A 426 3.70 -8.28 15.13
C ARG A 426 4.98 -8.28 14.29
N SER A 427 5.76 -7.19 14.36
CA SER A 427 6.96 -7.02 13.53
C SER A 427 8.27 -7.06 14.33
N ALA A 428 8.20 -7.04 15.66
CA ALA A 428 9.36 -6.99 16.56
C ALA A 428 9.02 -7.57 17.95
N GLY A 429 9.99 -7.63 18.87
CA GLY A 429 9.81 -8.19 20.21
C GLY A 429 9.80 -7.12 21.32
N HIS A 430 8.62 -6.57 21.62
CA HIS A 430 8.45 -5.48 22.59
C HIS A 430 7.69 -5.88 23.86
N LEU A 431 7.02 -7.03 23.89
CA LEU A 431 6.36 -7.58 25.07
C LEU A 431 7.34 -8.36 25.94
N LYS A 432 7.11 -8.37 27.25
CA LYS A 432 7.85 -9.23 28.17
C LYS A 432 7.57 -10.71 27.90
N ALA A 433 8.52 -11.57 28.22
CA ALA A 433 8.45 -13.01 27.96
C ALA A 433 7.23 -13.69 28.61
N GLU A 434 6.75 -13.19 29.75
CA GLU A 434 5.59 -13.74 30.47
C GLU A 434 4.29 -13.64 29.67
N GLN A 435 4.22 -12.74 28.68
CA GLN A 435 3.06 -12.61 27.80
C GLN A 435 2.95 -13.76 26.81
N ARG A 436 4.02 -14.55 26.61
CA ARG A 436 4.05 -15.74 25.74
C ARG A 436 3.59 -15.45 24.29
N VAL A 437 3.87 -14.24 23.80
CA VAL A 437 3.64 -13.85 22.41
C VAL A 437 4.96 -13.91 21.66
N LEU A 438 5.02 -14.72 20.60
CA LEU A 438 6.22 -14.83 19.76
C LEU A 438 6.59 -13.48 19.16
N GLU A 439 7.88 -13.16 19.13
CA GLU A 439 8.40 -11.91 18.59
C GLU A 439 8.43 -11.96 17.06
N GLY A 440 8.03 -10.87 16.39
CA GLY A 440 8.06 -10.78 14.93
C GLY A 440 7.26 -11.88 14.25
N TRP A 441 6.14 -12.32 14.85
CA TRP A 441 5.39 -13.49 14.39
C TRP A 441 4.76 -13.27 13.01
N TRP A 442 4.50 -12.01 12.63
CA TRP A 442 3.97 -11.73 11.32
C TRP A 442 5.10 -11.72 10.30
N VAL A 443 5.08 -12.72 9.44
CA VAL A 443 5.98 -12.87 8.31
C VAL A 443 5.16 -13.40 7.15
N GLU A 444 5.43 -12.91 5.93
CA GLU A 444 4.83 -13.50 4.74
C GLU A 444 5.17 -15.00 4.71
N LYS A 445 4.22 -15.83 4.25
CA LYS A 445 4.44 -17.27 4.11
C LYS A 445 5.75 -17.52 3.35
N ASN A 446 6.65 -18.32 3.93
CA ASN A 446 7.98 -18.59 3.39
C ASN A 446 8.84 -17.34 3.11
N LYS A 447 8.60 -16.21 3.81
CA LYS A 447 9.19 -14.89 3.51
C LYS A 447 8.92 -14.42 2.07
N GLY A 448 7.83 -14.86 1.48
CA GLY A 448 7.50 -14.58 0.08
C GLY A 448 8.23 -15.47 -0.92
N MET A 449 8.98 -16.50 -0.51
CA MET A 449 9.54 -17.47 -1.46
C MET A 449 8.44 -18.36 -2.05
N ALA A 450 8.42 -18.50 -3.37
CA ALA A 450 7.62 -19.47 -4.09
C ALA A 450 8.49 -20.34 -4.99
N TYR A 451 8.00 -21.54 -5.28
CA TYR A 451 8.61 -22.44 -6.24
C TYR A 451 8.10 -22.09 -7.64
N ASP A 452 9.00 -21.65 -8.50
CA ASP A 452 8.75 -21.43 -9.92
C ASP A 452 8.89 -22.78 -10.64
N LYS A 453 7.74 -23.34 -11.05
CA LYS A 453 7.67 -24.65 -11.70
C LYS A 453 8.32 -24.66 -13.09
N GLU A 454 8.33 -23.53 -13.79
CA GLU A 454 8.89 -23.44 -15.14
C GLU A 454 10.42 -23.41 -15.07
N LYS A 455 10.96 -22.72 -14.06
CA LYS A 455 12.41 -22.60 -13.85
C LYS A 455 12.99 -23.68 -12.93
N ASP A 456 12.15 -24.51 -12.30
CA ASP A 456 12.53 -25.53 -11.31
C ASP A 456 13.42 -24.99 -10.17
N ILE A 457 13.06 -23.79 -9.67
CA ILE A 457 13.82 -23.11 -8.60
C ILE A 457 12.88 -22.43 -7.61
N CYS A 458 13.32 -22.31 -6.36
CA CYS A 458 12.68 -21.44 -5.37
C CYS A 458 13.18 -20.00 -5.58
N ILE A 459 12.27 -19.08 -5.87
CA ILE A 459 12.54 -17.66 -6.03
C ILE A 459 11.65 -16.85 -5.09
N LEU A 460 12.07 -15.61 -4.76
CA LEU A 460 11.14 -14.67 -4.13
C LEU A 460 9.99 -14.45 -5.11
N ALA A 461 8.80 -14.91 -4.72
CA ALA A 461 7.57 -14.74 -5.48
C ALA A 461 7.36 -13.26 -5.70
N GLN A 462 7.44 -12.85 -6.96
CA GLN A 462 6.93 -11.56 -7.35
C GLN A 462 5.42 -11.72 -7.42
N LYS A 463 4.66 -11.24 -6.43
CA LYS A 463 3.23 -10.99 -6.64
C LYS A 463 3.12 -9.77 -7.57
N SER A 464 3.40 -9.96 -8.86
CA SER A 464 3.23 -8.92 -9.88
C SER A 464 1.73 -8.67 -10.09
N MET A 465 1.37 -7.62 -10.84
CA MET A 465 -0.02 -7.42 -11.26
C MET A 465 -0.57 -8.57 -12.13
N ASP A 466 0.27 -9.55 -12.48
CA ASP A 466 -0.05 -10.73 -13.28
C ASP A 466 -0.39 -11.96 -12.41
N ASP A 467 -0.26 -11.87 -11.08
CA ASP A 467 -0.64 -12.95 -10.18
C ASP A 467 -2.17 -13.10 -10.14
N PRO A 468 -2.69 -14.35 -10.17
CA PRO A 468 -4.13 -14.57 -10.14
C PRO A 468 -4.77 -13.98 -8.88
N VAL A 469 -5.67 -13.02 -9.07
CA VAL A 469 -6.49 -12.44 -8.01
C VAL A 469 -7.59 -13.41 -7.67
N ASP A 470 -7.64 -13.84 -6.41
CA ASP A 470 -8.75 -14.64 -5.89
C ASP A 470 -9.98 -13.77 -5.66
N LEU A 471 -10.96 -13.91 -6.55
CA LEU A 471 -12.19 -13.11 -6.52
C LEU A 471 -13.20 -13.62 -5.49
N THR A 472 -13.06 -14.87 -5.04
CA THR A 472 -14.00 -15.51 -4.10
C THR A 472 -13.41 -15.68 -2.69
N GLY A 473 -12.09 -15.58 -2.54
CA GLY A 473 -11.38 -15.71 -1.27
C GLY A 473 -11.22 -17.16 -0.76
N ASP A 474 -11.68 -18.14 -1.53
CA ASP A 474 -11.53 -19.59 -1.32
C ASP A 474 -10.71 -20.27 -2.44
N GLY A 475 -10.12 -19.47 -3.33
CA GLY A 475 -9.42 -19.87 -4.54
C GLY A 475 -10.34 -20.54 -5.56
N GLY A 476 -11.64 -20.29 -5.50
CA GLY A 476 -12.67 -20.82 -6.40
C GLY A 476 -12.63 -20.19 -7.79
N VAL A 477 -12.47 -18.87 -7.83
CA VAL A 477 -12.35 -18.09 -9.07
C VAL A 477 -11.11 -17.22 -8.99
N LEU A 478 -10.10 -17.56 -9.81
CA LEU A 478 -8.86 -16.79 -9.89
C LEU A 478 -8.83 -16.03 -11.21
N LYS A 479 -8.51 -14.73 -11.18
CA LYS A 479 -8.43 -13.88 -12.38
C LYS A 479 -7.03 -13.28 -12.53
N THR A 480 -6.42 -13.47 -13.69
CA THR A 480 -5.17 -12.82 -14.08
C THR A 480 -5.43 -11.88 -15.26
N ILE A 481 -5.05 -10.62 -15.16
CA ILE A 481 -5.20 -9.69 -16.30
C ILE A 481 -4.03 -9.92 -17.26
N ILE A 482 -4.32 -10.24 -18.53
CA ILE A 482 -3.33 -10.41 -19.60
C ILE A 482 -3.09 -9.07 -20.30
N THR A 483 -4.17 -8.40 -20.70
CA THR A 483 -4.12 -7.09 -21.37
C THR A 483 -4.96 -6.09 -20.60
N LYS A 484 -4.35 -4.96 -20.25
CA LYS A 484 -5.03 -3.90 -19.51
C LYS A 484 -5.97 -3.09 -20.42
N PRO A 485 -7.13 -2.67 -19.90
CA PRO A 485 -8.03 -1.76 -20.60
C PRO A 485 -7.43 -0.35 -20.67
N ARG A 486 -8.03 0.54 -21.47
CA ARG A 486 -7.73 1.98 -21.42
C ARG A 486 -8.27 2.59 -20.13
N ASP A 487 -7.66 3.69 -19.68
CA ASP A 487 -8.02 4.34 -18.42
C ASP A 487 -9.50 4.79 -18.37
N ASP A 488 -10.06 5.18 -19.52
CA ASP A 488 -11.45 5.62 -19.70
C ASP A 488 -12.43 4.50 -20.09
N ALA A 489 -12.00 3.23 -20.01
CA ALA A 489 -12.83 2.10 -20.42
C ALA A 489 -14.02 1.87 -19.49
N LEU A 490 -15.18 1.57 -20.08
CA LEU A 490 -16.42 1.29 -19.37
C LEU A 490 -16.34 -0.08 -18.67
N ALA A 491 -16.92 -0.17 -17.48
CA ALA A 491 -17.16 -1.44 -16.78
C ALA A 491 -18.64 -1.83 -16.86
N PRO A 492 -18.99 -3.14 -16.79
CA PRO A 492 -20.38 -3.56 -16.64
C PRO A 492 -21.01 -2.93 -15.39
N SER A 493 -22.24 -2.44 -15.53
CA SER A 493 -23.03 -1.86 -14.43
C SER A 493 -24.51 -2.12 -14.67
N ASP A 494 -25.37 -1.79 -13.70
CA ASP A 494 -26.82 -1.99 -13.84
C ASP A 494 -27.44 -1.22 -15.02
N SER A 495 -26.81 -0.12 -15.44
CA SER A 495 -27.23 0.66 -16.61
C SER A 495 -26.82 0.03 -17.96
N ILE A 496 -25.72 -0.75 -17.97
CA ILE A 496 -25.17 -1.43 -19.14
C ILE A 496 -24.77 -2.89 -18.81
N PRO A 497 -25.73 -3.74 -18.39
CA PRO A 497 -25.42 -5.05 -17.81
C PRO A 497 -25.18 -6.14 -18.86
N VAL A 498 -25.48 -5.87 -20.13
CA VAL A 498 -25.30 -6.82 -21.24
C VAL A 498 -23.86 -6.71 -21.74
N VAL A 499 -23.10 -7.80 -21.68
CA VAL A 499 -21.72 -7.85 -22.14
C VAL A 499 -21.57 -8.65 -23.41
N ASP A 500 -20.63 -8.22 -24.25
CA ASP A 500 -20.15 -8.95 -25.42
C ASP A 500 -18.72 -9.39 -25.15
N VAL A 501 -18.43 -10.68 -25.30
CA VAL A 501 -17.10 -11.24 -25.02
C VAL A 501 -16.58 -12.09 -26.18
N HIS A 502 -15.27 -12.07 -26.37
CA HIS A 502 -14.54 -13.16 -27.02
C HIS A 502 -13.94 -14.06 -25.95
N TYR A 503 -13.92 -15.36 -26.19
CA TYR A 503 -13.31 -16.29 -25.23
C TYR A 503 -12.78 -17.56 -25.87
N GLU A 504 -11.87 -18.20 -25.15
CA GLU A 504 -11.43 -19.57 -25.36
C GLU A 504 -11.42 -20.31 -24.00
N GLY A 505 -12.16 -21.40 -23.92
CA GLY A 505 -12.26 -22.27 -22.76
C GLY A 505 -11.42 -23.53 -22.93
N THR A 506 -10.54 -23.79 -21.96
CA THR A 506 -9.66 -24.97 -21.92
C THR A 506 -9.80 -25.74 -20.62
N LEU A 507 -9.54 -27.05 -20.68
CA LEU A 507 -9.41 -27.90 -19.49
C LEU A 507 -8.06 -27.62 -18.82
N ALA A 508 -8.07 -27.31 -17.51
CA ALA A 508 -6.83 -26.95 -16.80
C ALA A 508 -5.79 -28.09 -16.75
N GLU A 509 -6.24 -29.34 -16.75
CA GLU A 509 -5.37 -30.52 -16.65
C GLU A 509 -4.71 -30.89 -17.98
N THR A 510 -5.44 -30.79 -19.09
CA THR A 510 -4.98 -31.25 -20.40
C THR A 510 -4.60 -30.11 -21.35
N GLY A 511 -5.09 -28.89 -21.10
CA GLY A 511 -4.99 -27.75 -22.00
C GLY A 511 -5.89 -27.87 -23.24
N GLU A 512 -6.76 -28.87 -23.30
CA GLU A 512 -7.64 -29.11 -24.44
C GLU A 512 -8.74 -28.04 -24.48
N VAL A 513 -8.89 -27.39 -25.65
CA VAL A 513 -9.95 -26.42 -25.91
C VAL A 513 -11.27 -27.18 -26.06
N PHE A 514 -12.27 -26.81 -25.27
CA PHE A 514 -13.61 -27.39 -25.37
C PHE A 514 -14.62 -26.41 -26.01
N ASP A 515 -14.35 -25.11 -25.98
CA ASP A 515 -15.24 -24.09 -26.55
C ASP A 515 -14.45 -22.80 -26.86
N THR A 516 -14.74 -22.13 -27.98
CA THR A 516 -14.03 -20.90 -28.39
C THR A 516 -14.87 -20.09 -29.37
N THR A 517 -14.79 -18.76 -29.28
CA THR A 517 -15.42 -17.85 -30.25
C THR A 517 -14.44 -17.31 -31.30
N HIS A 518 -13.16 -17.70 -31.21
CA HIS A 518 -12.15 -17.27 -32.17
C HIS A 518 -12.23 -18.02 -33.51
N GLU A 519 -12.79 -19.23 -33.53
CA GLU A 519 -12.90 -20.04 -34.76
C GLU A 519 -13.88 -19.46 -35.78
N ASP A 520 -14.99 -18.90 -35.34
CA ASP A 520 -16.02 -18.30 -36.19
C ASP A 520 -16.06 -16.77 -36.12
N ASN A 521 -15.16 -16.17 -35.32
CA ASN A 521 -15.08 -14.75 -35.06
C ASN A 521 -16.40 -14.16 -34.55
N SER A 522 -17.20 -14.97 -33.85
CA SER A 522 -18.45 -14.56 -33.23
C SER A 522 -18.21 -13.89 -31.86
N VAL A 523 -19.19 -13.13 -31.39
CA VAL A 523 -19.20 -12.60 -30.02
C VAL A 523 -20.30 -13.28 -29.23
N PHE A 524 -20.00 -13.68 -28.00
CA PHE A 524 -21.00 -14.24 -27.10
C PHE A 524 -21.58 -13.12 -26.23
N SER A 525 -22.90 -12.93 -26.31
CA SER A 525 -23.62 -11.87 -25.61
C SER A 525 -24.50 -12.43 -24.49
N PHE A 526 -24.36 -11.92 -23.28
CA PHE A 526 -25.22 -12.31 -22.15
C PHE A 526 -25.34 -11.19 -21.11
N GLU A 527 -26.26 -11.32 -20.16
CA GLU A 527 -26.45 -10.36 -19.07
C GLU A 527 -25.74 -10.86 -17.80
N ILE A 528 -24.80 -10.06 -17.26
CA ILE A 528 -24.02 -10.44 -16.08
C ILE A 528 -24.89 -10.48 -14.82
N GLY A 529 -24.74 -11.54 -14.03
CA GLY A 529 -25.46 -11.74 -12.77
C GLY A 529 -26.87 -12.30 -12.93
N SER A 530 -27.27 -12.66 -14.15
CA SER A 530 -28.55 -13.30 -14.43
C SER A 530 -28.54 -14.81 -14.18
N GLY A 531 -27.36 -15.40 -13.90
CA GLY A 531 -27.20 -16.85 -13.70
C GLY A 531 -27.33 -17.68 -14.99
N THR A 532 -27.28 -17.03 -16.17
CA THR A 532 -27.34 -17.72 -17.47
C THR A 532 -26.01 -18.33 -17.90
N VAL A 533 -24.91 -17.95 -17.21
CA VAL A 533 -23.56 -18.47 -17.43
C VAL A 533 -23.05 -19.14 -16.14
N ILE A 534 -21.89 -19.79 -16.21
CA ILE A 534 -21.26 -20.35 -15.01
C ILE A 534 -20.96 -19.27 -13.97
N LYS A 535 -21.03 -19.62 -12.69
CA LYS A 535 -20.84 -18.67 -11.57
C LYS A 535 -19.53 -17.91 -11.66
N ALA A 536 -18.46 -18.57 -12.11
CA ALA A 536 -17.16 -17.95 -12.26
C ALA A 536 -17.19 -16.75 -13.21
N TRP A 537 -17.97 -16.82 -14.30
CA TRP A 537 -18.10 -15.72 -15.26
C TRP A 537 -18.88 -14.54 -14.68
N ASP A 538 -20.00 -14.80 -13.99
CA ASP A 538 -20.78 -13.75 -13.32
C ASP A 538 -19.95 -12.98 -12.26
N ILE A 539 -18.98 -13.65 -11.64
CA ILE A 539 -18.06 -13.05 -10.66
C ILE A 539 -16.92 -12.30 -11.38
N ALA A 540 -16.25 -12.95 -12.33
CA ALA A 540 -15.03 -12.41 -12.94
C ALA A 540 -15.31 -11.26 -13.90
N LEU A 541 -16.28 -11.38 -14.80
CA LEU A 541 -16.55 -10.37 -15.83
C LEU A 541 -17.10 -9.07 -15.25
N ARG A 542 -17.76 -9.12 -14.07
CA ARG A 542 -18.17 -7.92 -13.34
C ARG A 542 -16.98 -7.03 -12.92
N THR A 543 -15.80 -7.62 -12.79
CA THR A 543 -14.57 -6.89 -12.42
C THR A 543 -13.76 -6.40 -13.63
N MET A 544 -14.22 -6.67 -14.86
CA MET A 544 -13.51 -6.31 -16.08
C MET A 544 -13.92 -4.93 -16.62
N LYS A 545 -13.06 -4.30 -17.42
CA LYS A 545 -13.42 -3.16 -18.28
C LYS A 545 -13.32 -3.51 -19.75
N VAL A 546 -14.03 -2.77 -20.60
CA VAL A 546 -14.00 -2.95 -22.06
C VAL A 546 -12.57 -2.82 -22.60
N GLY A 547 -12.14 -3.79 -23.41
CA GLY A 547 -10.80 -3.93 -23.95
C GLY A 547 -9.82 -4.66 -23.03
N GLU A 548 -10.26 -5.13 -21.85
CA GLU A 548 -9.47 -6.00 -20.98
C GLU A 548 -9.48 -7.44 -21.51
N ILE A 549 -8.31 -8.08 -21.52
CA ILE A 549 -8.16 -9.52 -21.74
C ILE A 549 -7.69 -10.14 -20.43
N CYS A 550 -8.35 -11.18 -19.94
CA CYS A 550 -7.97 -11.85 -18.71
C CYS A 550 -8.06 -13.38 -18.81
N LYS A 551 -7.30 -14.05 -17.95
CA LYS A 551 -7.36 -15.49 -17.71
C LYS A 551 -8.17 -15.76 -16.44
N ILE A 552 -9.20 -16.59 -16.51
CA ILE A 552 -10.08 -16.95 -15.40
C ILE A 552 -9.93 -18.45 -15.13
N THR A 553 -9.37 -18.82 -13.99
CA THR A 553 -9.33 -20.21 -13.51
C THR A 553 -10.54 -20.47 -12.62
N CYS A 554 -11.32 -21.48 -12.97
CA CYS A 554 -12.61 -21.79 -12.37
C CYS A 554 -12.57 -23.20 -11.77
N LYS A 555 -12.66 -23.31 -10.44
CA LYS A 555 -12.86 -24.60 -9.78
C LYS A 555 -14.24 -25.20 -10.12
N PRO A 556 -14.43 -26.52 -9.97
CA PRO A 556 -15.66 -27.20 -10.36
C PRO A 556 -16.92 -26.59 -9.76
N ASP A 557 -16.89 -26.22 -8.48
CA ASP A 557 -18.05 -25.66 -7.76
C ASP A 557 -18.54 -24.30 -8.32
N TYR A 558 -17.68 -23.62 -9.08
CA TYR A 558 -17.95 -22.36 -9.77
C TYR A 558 -18.11 -22.54 -11.30
N ALA A 559 -18.03 -23.78 -11.79
CA ALA A 559 -18.19 -24.20 -13.17
C ALA A 559 -19.30 -25.27 -13.28
N TYR A 560 -19.00 -26.47 -13.80
CA TYR A 560 -19.96 -27.56 -14.06
C TYR A 560 -20.03 -28.64 -12.95
N GLY A 561 -19.32 -28.44 -11.84
CA GLY A 561 -19.41 -29.26 -10.63
C GLY A 561 -19.13 -30.76 -10.83
N ILE A 562 -19.73 -31.58 -9.96
CA ILE A 562 -19.59 -33.04 -9.94
C ILE A 562 -20.17 -33.73 -11.18
N THR A 563 -21.02 -33.04 -11.94
CA THR A 563 -21.70 -33.62 -13.10
C THR A 563 -20.89 -33.41 -14.38
N GLY A 564 -20.13 -32.31 -14.47
CA GLY A 564 -19.47 -31.91 -15.71
C GLY A 564 -20.47 -31.52 -16.80
N SER A 565 -20.00 -31.43 -18.04
CA SER A 565 -20.82 -31.30 -19.26
C SER A 565 -20.31 -32.28 -20.32
N PRO A 566 -20.69 -33.58 -20.22
CA PRO A 566 -20.20 -34.60 -21.15
C PRO A 566 -20.68 -34.36 -22.60
N PRO A 567 -19.88 -34.73 -23.62
CA PRO A 567 -18.61 -35.46 -23.54
C PRO A 567 -17.38 -34.58 -23.30
N GLU A 568 -17.49 -33.27 -23.44
CA GLU A 568 -16.35 -32.34 -23.54
C GLU A 568 -15.76 -31.94 -22.18
N ILE A 569 -16.62 -31.79 -21.15
CA ILE A 569 -16.19 -31.36 -19.82
C ILE A 569 -16.42 -32.50 -18.82
N PRO A 570 -15.36 -33.11 -18.27
CA PRO A 570 -15.52 -34.20 -17.32
C PRO A 570 -16.05 -33.72 -15.96
N PRO A 571 -16.64 -34.63 -15.16
CA PRO A 571 -16.95 -34.40 -13.75
C PRO A 571 -15.77 -33.80 -12.98
N ASN A 572 -16.03 -32.79 -12.15
CA ASN A 572 -15.02 -32.13 -11.31
C ASN A 572 -13.85 -31.49 -12.07
N ALA A 573 -14.04 -31.11 -13.34
CA ALA A 573 -13.04 -30.41 -14.11
C ALA A 573 -12.80 -28.97 -13.59
N THR A 574 -11.52 -28.60 -13.47
CA THR A 574 -11.12 -27.19 -13.35
C THR A 574 -10.96 -26.62 -14.75
N LEU A 575 -11.56 -25.46 -15.00
CA LEU A 575 -11.55 -24.81 -16.31
C LEU A 575 -10.70 -23.55 -16.28
N VAL A 576 -10.14 -23.22 -17.44
CA VAL A 576 -9.39 -21.99 -17.67
C VAL A 576 -10.00 -21.30 -18.87
N PHE A 577 -10.43 -20.05 -18.69
CA PHE A 577 -10.93 -19.22 -19.78
C PHE A 577 -9.98 -18.06 -20.05
N GLU A 578 -9.59 -17.86 -21.29
CA GLU A 578 -9.10 -16.56 -21.75
C GLU A 578 -10.30 -15.76 -22.27
N VAL A 579 -10.53 -14.56 -21.76
CA VAL A 579 -11.71 -13.76 -22.07
C VAL A 579 -11.32 -12.32 -22.37
N GLU A 580 -11.78 -11.81 -23.51
CA GLU A 580 -11.75 -10.39 -23.88
C GLU A 580 -13.14 -9.78 -23.69
N LEU A 581 -13.24 -8.70 -22.91
CA LEU A 581 -14.48 -7.93 -22.80
C LEU A 581 -14.57 -6.90 -23.93
N VAL A 582 -15.44 -7.15 -24.90
CA VAL A 582 -15.54 -6.35 -26.14
C VAL A 582 -16.44 -5.12 -25.98
N ALA A 583 -17.58 -5.27 -25.30
CA ALA A 583 -18.54 -4.18 -25.10
C ALA A 583 -19.47 -4.39 -23.90
N CYS A 584 -20.02 -3.29 -23.38
CA CYS A 584 -21.11 -3.28 -22.41
C CYS A 584 -22.29 -2.46 -22.98
N ARG A 585 -23.52 -2.98 -22.88
CA ARG A 585 -24.71 -2.43 -23.51
C ARG A 585 -25.93 -2.46 -22.56
N PRO A 586 -26.88 -1.52 -22.71
CA PRO A 586 -28.13 -1.56 -21.95
C PRO A 586 -29.03 -2.70 -22.43
N ARG A 587 -30.01 -3.09 -21.60
CA ARG A 587 -31.02 -4.10 -21.96
C ARG A 587 -31.79 -3.67 -23.21
N LYS A 588 -32.03 -4.62 -24.13
CA LYS A 588 -32.91 -4.40 -25.29
C LYS A 588 -34.31 -4.02 -24.79
N GLY A 589 -34.75 -2.79 -25.11
CA GLY A 589 -36.04 -2.25 -24.69
C GLY A 589 -35.98 -1.05 -23.73
N ALA A 590 -34.79 -0.68 -23.23
CA ALA A 590 -34.60 0.62 -22.57
C ALA A 590 -34.71 1.75 -23.62
N SER A 591 -35.54 2.75 -23.33
CA SER A 591 -36.20 3.68 -24.26
C SER A 591 -35.34 4.36 -25.35
N LEU A 592 -35.93 4.45 -26.54
CA LEU A 592 -35.48 4.96 -27.85
C LEU A 592 -35.09 6.46 -27.95
N GLY A 593 -34.65 7.10 -26.87
CA GLY A 593 -34.21 8.52 -26.89
C GLY A 593 -32.72 8.72 -27.18
N SER A 594 -31.86 7.87 -26.61
CA SER A 594 -30.41 8.13 -26.56
C SER A 594 -29.60 7.56 -27.74
N VAL A 595 -30.16 6.64 -28.53
CA VAL A 595 -29.40 5.96 -29.59
C VAL A 595 -29.17 6.86 -30.82
N SER A 596 -30.11 7.76 -31.12
CA SER A 596 -29.94 8.73 -32.23
C SER A 596 -28.88 9.77 -31.89
N ASP A 597 -28.92 10.29 -30.68
CA ASP A 597 -28.00 11.32 -30.21
C ASP A 597 -26.60 10.76 -29.99
N GLU A 598 -26.48 9.52 -29.46
CA GLU A 598 -25.20 8.87 -29.27
C GLU A 598 -24.57 8.42 -30.61
N LYS A 599 -25.38 7.95 -31.57
CA LYS A 599 -24.88 7.65 -32.93
C LYS A 599 -24.41 8.91 -33.65
N ALA A 600 -25.12 10.03 -33.48
CA ALA A 600 -24.70 11.33 -34.01
C ALA A 600 -23.40 11.81 -33.34
N ARG A 601 -23.28 11.65 -32.02
CA ARG A 601 -22.07 12.00 -31.25
C ARG A 601 -20.86 11.16 -31.65
N LEU A 602 -21.04 9.85 -31.84
CA LEU A 602 -19.99 8.93 -32.28
C LEU A 602 -19.53 9.21 -33.71
N GLN A 603 -20.43 9.61 -34.61
CA GLN A 603 -20.06 10.04 -35.96
C GLN A 603 -19.26 11.34 -35.94
N GLU A 604 -19.63 12.29 -35.09
CA GLU A 604 -18.88 13.55 -34.93
C GLU A 604 -17.49 13.30 -34.33
N LEU A 605 -17.38 12.46 -33.31
CA LEU A 605 -16.10 12.05 -32.71
C LEU A 605 -15.19 11.31 -33.71
N LYS A 606 -15.77 10.46 -34.56
CA LYS A 606 -15.01 9.77 -35.62
C LYS A 606 -14.46 10.77 -36.64
N LYS A 607 -15.27 11.76 -37.04
CA LYS A 607 -14.86 12.84 -37.96
C LYS A 607 -13.76 13.71 -37.37
N GLN A 608 -13.83 14.01 -36.07
CA GLN A 608 -12.78 14.74 -35.36
C GLN A 608 -11.48 13.93 -35.30
N ARG A 609 -11.54 12.63 -35.01
CA ARG A 609 -10.35 11.74 -35.01
C ARG A 609 -9.70 11.64 -36.38
N GLU A 610 -10.50 11.52 -37.44
CA GLU A 610 -10.00 11.52 -38.82
C GLU A 610 -9.34 12.87 -39.18
N SER A 611 -9.89 13.99 -38.73
CA SER A 611 -9.28 15.32 -38.95
C SER A 611 -7.96 15.50 -38.18
N ILE A 612 -7.86 15.00 -36.95
CA ILE A 612 -6.64 15.06 -36.13
C ILE A 612 -5.57 14.12 -36.68
N ALA A 613 -5.96 12.95 -37.20
CA ALA A 613 -5.04 12.03 -37.87
C ALA A 613 -4.48 12.68 -39.16
N ALA A 614 -5.34 13.31 -39.96
CA ALA A 614 -4.92 14.03 -41.17
C ALA A 614 -3.98 15.21 -40.85
N SER A 615 -4.25 15.99 -39.78
CA SER A 615 -3.36 17.09 -39.39
C SER A 615 -2.00 16.60 -38.89
N LYS A 616 -1.96 15.48 -38.16
CA LYS A 616 -0.71 14.86 -37.70
C LYS A 616 0.11 14.29 -38.87
N GLU A 617 -0.54 13.71 -39.88
CA GLU A 617 0.10 13.20 -41.09
C GLU A 617 0.75 14.36 -41.88
N GLU A 618 0.03 15.49 -42.02
CA GLU A 618 0.55 16.69 -42.70
C GLU A 618 1.72 17.32 -41.95
N GLU A 619 1.66 17.37 -40.60
CA GLU A 619 2.73 17.89 -39.76
C GLU A 619 3.97 16.98 -39.79
N LYS A 620 3.79 15.66 -39.83
CA LYS A 620 4.86 14.68 -40.03
C LYS A 620 5.55 14.89 -41.38
N LYS A 621 4.78 15.10 -42.46
CA LYS A 621 5.33 15.38 -43.79
C LYS A 621 6.14 16.68 -43.81
N LYS A 622 5.64 17.77 -43.19
CA LYS A 622 6.38 19.03 -43.05
C LYS A 622 7.67 18.86 -42.25
N ARG A 623 7.67 18.03 -41.20
CA ARG A 623 8.86 17.73 -40.38
C ARG A 623 9.90 16.90 -41.15
N GLU A 624 9.46 15.96 -41.98
CA GLU A 624 10.35 15.18 -42.84
C GLU A 624 10.97 16.04 -43.95
N GLU A 625 10.18 16.91 -44.60
CA GLU A 625 10.68 17.89 -45.58
C GLU A 625 11.69 18.87 -44.94
N ALA A 626 11.42 19.36 -43.73
CA ALA A 626 12.35 20.23 -42.99
C ALA A 626 13.65 19.49 -42.63
N LYS A 627 13.56 18.20 -42.26
CA LYS A 627 14.73 17.36 -41.95
C LYS A 627 15.58 17.10 -43.21
N ALA A 628 14.95 16.87 -44.36
CA ALA A 628 15.63 16.72 -45.65
C ALA A 628 16.32 18.02 -46.08
N ALA A 629 15.65 19.18 -45.94
CA ALA A 629 16.24 20.48 -46.23
C ALA A 629 17.44 20.83 -45.31
N ALA A 630 17.36 20.45 -44.03
CA ALA A 630 18.47 20.60 -43.09
C ALA A 630 19.67 19.70 -43.46
N ALA A 631 19.41 18.45 -43.84
CA ALA A 631 20.46 17.53 -44.30
C ALA A 631 21.16 18.05 -45.57
N ALA A 632 20.42 18.57 -46.54
CA ALA A 632 20.98 19.16 -47.76
C ALA A 632 21.89 20.38 -47.46
N ARG A 633 21.51 21.23 -46.49
CA ARG A 633 22.35 22.37 -46.05
C ARG A 633 23.64 21.93 -45.37
N VAL A 634 23.61 20.83 -44.62
CA VAL A 634 24.81 20.25 -43.99
C VAL A 634 25.74 19.67 -45.06
N GLN A 635 25.18 18.99 -46.07
CA GLN A 635 25.94 18.41 -47.17
C GLN A 635 26.60 19.48 -48.05
N ALA A 636 25.88 20.56 -48.37
CA ALA A 636 26.45 21.71 -49.10
C ALA A 636 27.61 22.39 -48.35
N LYS A 637 27.54 22.48 -47.01
CA LYS A 637 28.64 23.01 -46.16
C LYS A 637 29.85 22.07 -46.12
N LEU A 638 29.64 20.76 -46.23
CA LEU A 638 30.72 19.77 -46.31
C LEU A 638 31.44 19.83 -47.66
N GLU A 639 30.70 20.04 -48.75
CA GLU A 639 31.26 20.21 -50.09
C GLU A 639 32.00 21.54 -50.25
N SER A 640 31.49 22.64 -49.67
CA SER A 640 32.20 23.93 -49.68
C SER A 640 33.52 23.88 -48.89
N LYS A 641 33.59 23.08 -47.83
CA LYS A 641 34.84 22.84 -47.08
C LYS A 641 35.84 21.97 -47.85
N LYS A 642 35.39 21.01 -48.66
CA LYS A 642 36.28 20.21 -49.54
C LYS A 642 36.95 21.07 -50.63
N ASN A 643 36.27 22.09 -51.15
CA ASN A 643 36.84 22.98 -52.17
C ASN A 643 37.81 24.04 -51.63
N GLN A 644 37.84 24.32 -50.31
CA GLN A 644 38.85 25.20 -49.70
C GLN A 644 40.19 24.50 -49.41
N GLY A 645 40.27 23.17 -49.54
CA GLY A 645 41.49 22.37 -49.27
C GLY A 645 42.45 22.18 -50.46
N LYS A 646 42.10 22.60 -51.68
CA LYS A 646 42.97 22.55 -52.87
C LYS A 646 43.40 23.97 -53.27
N GLY A 647 44.26 24.59 -52.46
CA GLY A 647 44.67 25.98 -52.72
C GLY A 647 45.80 26.53 -51.88
N LYS A 648 46.76 25.71 -51.40
CA LYS A 648 48.07 26.19 -50.92
C LYS A 648 49.15 25.19 -51.27
N GLY A 649 49.65 25.32 -52.50
CA GLY A 649 50.78 24.57 -53.00
C GLY A 649 51.41 25.31 -54.18
N LYS A 650 52.19 26.35 -53.86
CA LYS A 650 53.31 26.94 -54.63
C LYS A 650 53.49 28.42 -54.27
N ALA A 651 54.55 28.75 -53.54
CA ALA A 651 55.50 29.81 -53.90
C ALA A 651 56.56 30.00 -52.79
N LYS A 652 57.82 29.72 -53.19
CA LYS A 652 59.13 30.09 -52.62
C LYS A 652 59.53 29.54 -51.26
#